data_AF-A0A8H4K6T3-F1
#
_entry.id   AF-A0A8H4K6T3-F1
#
_cell.length_a   1.000
_cell.length_b   1.000
_cell.length_c   1.000
_cell.angle_alpha   90.00
_cell.angle_beta   90.00
_cell.angle_gamma   90.00
#
_symmetry.space_group_name_H-M   'P 1'
#
loop_
_entity.id
_entity.type
_entity.pdbx_description
1 polymer ?
#
loop_
_entity_poly.entity_id
_entity_poly.type
_entity_poly.pdbx_seq_one_letter_code
_entity_poly.pdbx_strand_id
1 'polypeptide(L)'
;MASINPLVLPPGIEAYVFHDFISEVTDILGAENVTVVSKAEQLNKNDYLDPSKMHDMFHITNKEYFVSSAVVTPRDVPDVQAIVKLCNKFEIPLWPFSIGRNVGYGGAAPRVPGSVGMDLGKHMNKVLKVDVDGAYALVEPGVTYTDLHQYLVDNNLRDKLWVDVPDLGGGSVLGNTTERGVGYTPYGDHFMMHCGMEGMGALPNPDADPNAPPHEQEPNSAWQLFNYGFGPYNDGIFTQSSLGIVVKMGVWLMVNPGGYQSYMITIPRDEDLHQAIEIIRPLRTAMVLQNVPTLRSILMDAAGNREKYASSPKPLNDKELNEIAKKLNLGRWNFYGALYGPEPIRNAMWQVIKGAFSAIPGAKFYFPEDMPENVVLQTRHLTMQGIPTTTELEWVNWLPNGAHLFFSPIAKVTGDDAVAQYELTRRRCEEAGFDFIGDFCIGMREMHHIVCLVFDRLDPDSCRRAHALISQLIDDAAKKGWGEYRTHLALMDQIAQTYNFNNNAQMHLNTTIKNALDPKGILAPGKNGIWPKTYDAKQFERDVRRLKIMRSTHRLFADCSCINEALFSHIHLESTRGGLTSIQLADFSRVAKFAHSITFVAPPSWMLLSETFEDIMNKPKGPEKISASLSPTMMADGYAAYISDARDTQALLQDPHGELKYTWTRILKTPQDRLRQIKLLSYNCNEIRHDEYFDTPPKTQPGIPTQIPPHTHSHGESSQYGCYYAAAVAGDALFTMVMSCLTAAGVSITNLTIALRMTGNLEGPQIPGWEQLNLSALERLHIEPVIPWKQCGNRIKESILEALPCLEVDEIEKRAANIVHDLVDKCHSSIQHLTLLGGFPLLWPTRQPEYELPALHHFEHSFFGVDPILFKHWMAHMPALRLLGKGGCLAVGYEYRDWKHIFDAVRDHPNVVGPDPKGLEVQFEMIMTNDFSKMSYYGVVCRDSSIADPRREHDPVDWIVDAPYALERHFYSEVSYDENRNLRRNLLDYDLDEDSSDEDEEWDEENDKEEE
;
A
#
# COMPACT_ATOMS: atom_id res chain seq x y z
N MET A 1 10.06 5.14 -44.69
CA MET A 1 8.68 5.00 -44.19
C MET A 1 8.38 6.18 -43.29
N ALA A 2 7.19 6.79 -43.36
CA ALA A 2 6.81 7.82 -42.38
C ALA A 2 6.88 7.21 -40.97
N SER A 3 7.51 7.89 -40.01
CA SER A 3 7.80 7.36 -38.67
C SER A 3 6.51 7.06 -37.90
N ILE A 4 6.14 5.78 -37.79
CA ILE A 4 5.02 5.35 -36.98
C ILE A 4 5.55 5.12 -35.57
N ASN A 5 5.42 6.13 -34.70
CA ASN A 5 5.78 6.00 -33.28
C ASN A 5 4.81 5.02 -32.58
N PRO A 6 5.30 4.15 -31.67
CA PRO A 6 4.43 3.31 -30.87
C PRO A 6 3.65 4.14 -29.84
N LEU A 7 2.50 3.63 -29.40
CA LEU A 7 1.64 4.23 -28.38
C LEU A 7 2.37 4.33 -27.02
N VAL A 8 3.18 3.31 -26.71
CA VAL A 8 4.01 3.23 -25.51
C VAL A 8 5.38 2.72 -25.91
N LEU A 9 6.45 3.43 -25.52
CA LEU A 9 7.83 2.99 -25.70
C LEU A 9 8.30 2.14 -24.51
N PRO A 10 9.23 1.19 -24.72
CA PRO A 10 9.87 0.53 -23.60
C PRO A 10 10.63 1.54 -22.70
N PRO A 11 10.75 1.27 -21.39
CA PRO A 11 11.41 2.18 -20.46
C PRO A 11 12.85 2.51 -20.88
N GLY A 12 13.21 3.79 -20.89
CA GLY A 12 14.56 4.24 -21.23
C GLY A 12 14.92 4.20 -22.72
N ILE A 13 13.98 3.86 -23.60
CA ILE A 13 14.21 3.75 -25.04
C ILE A 13 13.65 4.98 -25.78
N GLU A 14 14.54 5.70 -26.44
CA GLU A 14 14.17 6.83 -27.30
C GLU A 14 13.51 6.37 -28.60
N ALA A 15 12.62 7.20 -29.16
CA ALA A 15 11.84 6.84 -30.35
C ALA A 15 12.71 6.47 -31.57
N TYR A 16 13.84 7.15 -31.77
CA TYR A 16 14.75 6.84 -32.88
C TYR A 16 15.45 5.49 -32.70
N VAL A 17 15.83 5.12 -31.47
CA VAL A 17 16.42 3.81 -31.15
C VAL A 17 15.40 2.70 -31.41
N PHE A 18 14.14 2.93 -31.03
CA PHE A 18 13.05 2.00 -31.32
C PHE A 18 12.81 1.85 -32.83
N HIS A 19 12.89 2.93 -33.61
CA HIS A 19 12.77 2.85 -35.06
C HIS A 19 13.89 2.04 -35.70
N ASP A 20 15.14 2.25 -35.27
CA ASP A 20 16.29 1.49 -35.76
C ASP A 20 16.13 -0.01 -35.43
N PHE A 21 15.70 -0.32 -34.20
CA PHE A 21 15.36 -1.69 -33.80
C PHE A 21 14.27 -2.29 -34.69
N ILE A 22 13.14 -1.60 -34.89
CA ILE A 22 12.03 -2.10 -35.73
C ILE A 22 12.47 -2.26 -37.19
N SER A 23 13.36 -1.40 -37.70
CA SER A 23 13.93 -1.57 -39.04
C SER A 23 14.72 -2.88 -39.14
N GLU A 24 15.66 -3.13 -38.22
CA GLU A 24 16.45 -4.37 -38.21
C GLU A 24 15.57 -5.62 -38.01
N VAL A 25 14.54 -5.54 -37.16
CA VAL A 25 13.55 -6.61 -36.98
C VAL A 25 12.77 -6.87 -38.27
N THR A 26 12.38 -5.81 -38.98
CA THR A 26 11.65 -5.90 -40.25
C THR A 26 12.51 -6.52 -41.35
N ASP A 27 13.81 -6.20 -41.39
CA ASP A 27 14.76 -6.80 -42.33
C ASP A 27 14.92 -8.31 -42.11
N ILE A 28 14.85 -8.77 -40.85
CA ILE A 28 14.93 -10.20 -40.50
C ILE A 28 13.62 -10.91 -40.80
N LEU A 29 12.50 -10.41 -40.26
CA LEU A 29 11.22 -11.14 -40.24
C LEU A 29 10.33 -10.88 -41.46
N GLY A 30 10.56 -9.79 -42.20
CA GLY A 30 9.61 -9.25 -43.17
C GLY A 30 8.52 -8.39 -42.51
N ALA A 31 8.04 -7.39 -43.24
CA ALA A 31 7.07 -6.41 -42.72
C ALA A 31 5.72 -7.05 -42.31
N GLU A 32 5.34 -8.17 -42.92
CA GLU A 32 4.13 -8.94 -42.62
C GLU A 32 4.15 -9.64 -41.24
N ASN A 33 5.34 -9.71 -40.62
CA ASN A 33 5.57 -10.36 -39.33
C ASN A 33 5.92 -9.36 -38.22
N VAL A 34 5.76 -8.06 -38.49
CA VAL A 34 6.00 -6.97 -37.54
C VAL A 34 4.79 -6.05 -37.52
N THR A 35 4.20 -5.87 -36.34
CA THR A 35 3.08 -4.94 -36.15
C THR A 35 3.41 -3.95 -35.05
N VAL A 36 3.66 -2.69 -35.41
CA VAL A 36 3.81 -1.60 -34.43
C VAL A 36 2.44 -1.16 -33.92
N VAL A 37 2.31 -1.05 -32.60
CA VAL A 37 1.09 -0.60 -31.93
C VAL A 37 1.18 0.90 -31.77
N SER A 38 0.57 1.64 -32.68
CA SER A 38 0.73 3.10 -32.82
C SER A 38 -0.52 3.89 -32.46
N LYS A 39 -1.68 3.22 -32.38
CA LYS A 39 -2.95 3.88 -32.09
C LYS A 39 -3.85 3.02 -31.21
N ALA A 40 -4.66 3.66 -30.38
CA ALA A 40 -5.61 3.00 -29.48
C ALA A 40 -6.65 2.15 -30.22
N GLU A 41 -7.02 2.48 -31.47
CA GLU A 41 -7.99 1.72 -32.26
C GLU A 41 -7.51 0.31 -32.61
N GLN A 42 -6.20 0.05 -32.54
CA GLN A 42 -5.63 -1.30 -32.69
C GLN A 42 -5.94 -2.20 -31.48
N LEU A 43 -6.28 -1.61 -30.33
CA LEU A 43 -6.65 -2.31 -29.09
C LEU A 43 -8.16 -2.64 -29.08
N ASN A 44 -8.68 -3.25 -30.15
CA ASN A 44 -10.14 -3.48 -30.30
C ASN A 44 -10.56 -4.95 -30.13
N LYS A 45 -9.62 -5.90 -30.15
CA LYS A 45 -9.89 -7.33 -30.01
C LYS A 45 -10.20 -7.71 -28.56
N ASN A 46 -11.42 -8.20 -28.33
CA ASN A 46 -11.91 -8.63 -27.01
C ASN A 46 -12.52 -10.05 -27.00
N ASP A 47 -12.37 -10.81 -28.09
CA ASP A 47 -12.94 -12.15 -28.26
C ASP A 47 -11.89 -13.22 -27.93
N TYR A 48 -12.28 -14.28 -27.23
CA TYR A 48 -11.40 -15.43 -26.98
C TYR A 48 -10.98 -16.14 -28.27
N LEU A 49 -11.88 -16.25 -29.25
CA LEU A 49 -11.62 -16.92 -30.51
C LEU A 49 -10.67 -16.11 -31.40
N ASP A 50 -10.72 -14.77 -31.32
CA ASP A 50 -9.76 -13.86 -31.95
C ASP A 50 -9.06 -12.97 -30.89
N PRO A 51 -8.10 -13.53 -30.13
CA PRO A 51 -7.53 -12.86 -28.98
C PRO A 51 -6.67 -11.66 -29.39
N SER A 52 -6.64 -10.63 -28.54
CA SER A 52 -5.64 -9.57 -28.72
C SER A 52 -4.24 -10.12 -28.51
N LYS A 53 -3.30 -9.64 -29.34
CA LYS A 53 -1.87 -9.93 -29.24
C LYS A 53 -1.06 -8.78 -28.62
N MET A 54 -1.74 -7.67 -28.30
CA MET A 54 -1.11 -6.39 -28.01
C MET A 54 -1.37 -5.90 -26.58
N HIS A 55 -2.46 -6.33 -25.96
CA HIS A 55 -2.89 -5.83 -24.65
C HIS A 55 -3.76 -6.85 -23.92
N ASP A 56 -4.10 -6.51 -22.68
CA ASP A 56 -5.02 -7.31 -21.88
C ASP A 56 -6.45 -7.04 -22.34
N MET A 57 -7.03 -8.02 -23.03
CA MET A 57 -8.36 -7.88 -23.59
C MET A 57 -9.47 -7.88 -22.52
N PHE A 58 -9.19 -8.46 -21.33
CA PHE A 58 -10.07 -8.48 -20.16
C PHE A 58 -9.53 -7.53 -19.08
N HIS A 59 -9.15 -6.33 -19.52
CA HIS A 59 -8.46 -5.34 -18.70
C HIS A 59 -9.17 -5.02 -17.38
N ILE A 60 -8.45 -5.26 -16.29
CA ILE A 60 -8.84 -4.80 -14.93
C ILE A 60 -8.23 -3.43 -14.60
N THR A 61 -7.25 -2.99 -15.40
CA THR A 61 -6.66 -1.65 -15.37
C THR A 61 -7.12 -0.83 -16.56
N ASN A 62 -6.60 0.39 -16.73
CA ASN A 62 -6.71 1.09 -18.00
C ASN A 62 -6.19 0.17 -19.13
N LYS A 63 -7.01 0.04 -20.18
CA LYS A 63 -6.76 -0.77 -21.37
C LYS A 63 -5.43 -0.49 -22.05
N GLU A 64 -4.96 0.76 -21.97
CA GLU A 64 -3.72 1.21 -22.61
C GLU A 64 -2.47 1.00 -21.74
N TYR A 65 -2.61 0.43 -20.54
CA TYR A 65 -1.48 0.29 -19.62
C TYR A 65 -0.56 -0.89 -20.00
N PHE A 66 -1.06 -2.12 -19.93
CA PHE A 66 -0.29 -3.31 -20.33
C PHE A 66 -0.37 -3.47 -21.85
N VAL A 67 0.42 -2.66 -22.58
CA VAL A 67 0.41 -2.65 -24.04
C VAL A 67 1.82 -2.88 -24.57
N SER A 68 1.92 -3.72 -25.60
CA SER A 68 3.17 -3.92 -26.35
C SER A 68 3.46 -2.73 -27.26
N SER A 69 4.73 -2.34 -27.41
CA SER A 69 5.12 -1.32 -28.41
C SER A 69 5.02 -1.86 -29.84
N ALA A 70 5.36 -3.13 -30.02
CA ALA A 70 5.17 -3.89 -31.24
C ALA A 70 4.91 -5.36 -30.92
N VAL A 71 4.31 -6.07 -31.86
CA VAL A 71 4.18 -7.52 -31.86
C VAL A 71 4.97 -8.09 -33.04
N VAL A 72 5.82 -9.06 -32.77
CA VAL A 72 6.65 -9.76 -33.76
C VAL A 72 6.26 -11.23 -33.81
N THR A 73 6.28 -11.82 -34.99
CA THR A 73 5.89 -13.22 -35.20
C THR A 73 7.03 -13.98 -35.90
N PRO A 74 7.99 -14.55 -35.15
CA PRO A 74 9.10 -15.30 -35.74
C PRO A 74 8.59 -16.55 -36.47
N ARG A 75 9.27 -16.94 -37.56
CA ARG A 75 8.87 -18.07 -38.41
C ARG A 75 9.42 -19.40 -37.87
N ASP A 76 10.56 -19.35 -37.20
CA ASP A 76 11.32 -20.51 -36.73
C ASP A 76 12.26 -20.13 -35.56
N VAL A 77 13.06 -21.11 -35.11
CA VAL A 77 14.04 -20.92 -34.04
C VAL A 77 15.16 -19.92 -34.41
N PRO A 78 15.74 -19.94 -35.62
CA PRO A 78 16.68 -18.90 -36.08
C PRO A 78 16.15 -17.47 -35.93
N ASP A 79 14.89 -17.21 -36.32
CA ASP A 79 14.26 -15.90 -36.14
C ASP A 79 14.18 -15.53 -34.64
N VAL A 80 13.73 -16.45 -33.77
CA VAL A 80 13.70 -16.22 -32.31
C VAL A 80 15.09 -15.82 -31.79
N GLN A 81 16.12 -16.56 -32.18
CA GLN A 81 17.51 -16.28 -31.78
C GLN A 81 17.99 -14.91 -32.29
N ALA A 82 17.65 -14.54 -33.52
CA ALA A 82 18.02 -13.27 -34.12
C ALA A 82 17.35 -12.09 -33.39
N ILE A 83 16.06 -12.21 -33.07
CA ILE A 83 15.31 -11.19 -32.33
C ILE A 83 15.84 -11.05 -30.90
N VAL A 84 16.13 -12.15 -30.20
CA VAL A 84 16.73 -12.09 -28.85
C VAL A 84 18.10 -11.40 -28.86
N LYS A 85 18.92 -11.61 -29.90
CA LYS A 85 20.19 -10.89 -30.08
C LYS A 85 19.97 -9.38 -30.30
N LEU A 86 18.96 -8.99 -31.08
CA LEU A 86 18.59 -7.59 -31.25
C LEU A 86 18.07 -6.96 -29.95
N CYS A 87 17.17 -7.63 -29.24
CA CYS A 87 16.72 -7.17 -27.92
C CYS A 87 17.89 -6.97 -26.96
N ASN A 88 18.90 -7.84 -26.97
CA ASN A 88 20.13 -7.63 -26.20
C ASN A 88 20.96 -6.43 -26.68
N LYS A 89 21.07 -6.22 -27.99
CA LYS A 89 21.81 -5.09 -28.58
C LYS A 89 21.18 -3.75 -28.21
N PHE A 90 19.86 -3.66 -28.29
CA PHE A 90 19.08 -2.44 -28.08
C PHE A 90 18.53 -2.29 -26.66
N GLU A 91 18.70 -3.32 -25.81
CA GLU A 91 18.19 -3.39 -24.43
C GLU A 91 16.67 -3.24 -24.34
N ILE A 92 15.97 -3.77 -25.35
CA ILE A 92 14.51 -3.72 -25.45
C ILE A 92 13.90 -4.98 -24.80
N PRO A 93 12.97 -4.83 -23.84
CA PRO A 93 12.31 -5.97 -23.21
C PRO A 93 11.39 -6.71 -24.17
N LEU A 94 11.37 -8.03 -24.03
CA LEU A 94 10.64 -8.98 -24.83
C LEU A 94 9.65 -9.75 -23.96
N TRP A 95 8.42 -9.92 -24.45
CA TRP A 95 7.38 -10.70 -23.79
C TRP A 95 6.92 -11.86 -24.69
N PRO A 96 7.46 -13.07 -24.51
CA PRO A 96 7.09 -14.22 -25.32
C PRO A 96 5.74 -14.78 -24.88
N PHE A 97 4.92 -15.17 -25.86
CA PHE A 97 3.72 -15.95 -25.62
C PHE A 97 3.46 -16.88 -26.81
N SER A 98 2.71 -17.96 -26.56
CA SER A 98 2.30 -18.89 -27.61
C SER A 98 1.07 -18.36 -28.34
N ILE A 99 -0.14 -18.57 -27.79
CA ILE A 99 -1.41 -18.21 -28.46
C ILE A 99 -2.00 -16.89 -27.95
N GLY A 100 -1.63 -16.44 -26.74
CA GLY A 100 -2.17 -15.21 -26.14
C GLY A 100 -3.54 -15.38 -25.45
N ARG A 101 -4.03 -16.61 -25.31
CA ARG A 101 -5.32 -16.94 -24.63
C ARG A 101 -5.19 -17.16 -23.12
N ASN A 102 -4.22 -16.54 -22.44
CA ASN A 102 -4.10 -16.57 -20.97
C ASN A 102 -5.09 -15.58 -20.31
N VAL A 103 -6.35 -15.65 -20.73
CA VAL A 103 -7.40 -14.68 -20.42
C VAL A 103 -7.81 -14.81 -18.95
N GLY A 104 -8.00 -13.68 -18.27
CA GLY A 104 -8.16 -13.61 -16.81
C GLY A 104 -6.84 -13.57 -16.04
N TYR A 105 -5.71 -13.79 -16.73
CA TYR A 105 -4.36 -13.62 -16.21
C TYR A 105 -3.53 -12.57 -16.98
N GLY A 106 -4.15 -11.81 -17.88
CA GLY A 106 -3.54 -10.73 -18.67
C GLY A 106 -3.38 -11.01 -20.16
N GLY A 107 -3.82 -12.17 -20.64
CA GLY A 107 -3.82 -12.50 -22.08
C GLY A 107 -2.41 -12.52 -22.67
N ALA A 108 -2.21 -11.76 -23.75
CA ALA A 108 -0.92 -11.60 -24.42
C ALA A 108 -0.12 -10.38 -23.93
N ALA A 109 -0.66 -9.62 -22.98
CA ALA A 109 -0.11 -8.33 -22.57
C ALA A 109 1.21 -8.48 -21.81
N PRO A 110 2.17 -7.55 -22.00
CA PRO A 110 3.42 -7.57 -21.25
C PRO A 110 3.26 -6.95 -19.86
N ARG A 111 4.00 -7.47 -18.87
CA ARG A 111 4.06 -6.89 -17.53
C ARG A 111 4.67 -5.47 -17.52
N VAL A 112 5.71 -5.25 -18.33
CA VAL A 112 6.32 -3.94 -18.55
C VAL A 112 5.71 -3.32 -19.81
N PRO A 113 4.99 -2.19 -19.69
CA PRO A 113 4.44 -1.48 -20.84
C PRO A 113 5.52 -1.12 -21.87
N GLY A 114 5.17 -1.20 -23.15
CA GLY A 114 6.10 -0.92 -24.25
C GLY A 114 7.05 -2.07 -24.59
N SER A 115 7.00 -3.22 -23.90
CA SER A 115 7.77 -4.41 -24.32
C SER A 115 7.35 -4.89 -25.72
N VAL A 116 8.24 -5.59 -26.41
CA VAL A 116 7.93 -6.26 -27.68
C VAL A 116 7.24 -7.58 -27.38
N GLY A 117 5.99 -7.74 -27.82
CA GLY A 117 5.29 -9.03 -27.74
C GLY A 117 5.82 -9.98 -28.81
N MET A 118 6.18 -11.21 -28.45
CA MET A 118 6.62 -12.23 -29.41
C MET A 118 5.57 -13.35 -29.49
N ASP A 119 4.79 -13.35 -30.56
CA ASP A 119 3.80 -14.38 -30.87
C ASP A 119 4.49 -15.55 -31.57
N LEU A 120 4.88 -16.56 -30.78
CA LEU A 120 5.52 -17.78 -31.29
C LEU A 120 4.52 -18.65 -32.07
N GLY A 121 3.24 -18.59 -31.70
CA GLY A 121 2.24 -19.54 -32.18
C GLY A 121 1.75 -19.31 -33.61
N LYS A 122 1.97 -18.11 -34.18
CA LYS A 122 1.50 -17.81 -35.54
C LYS A 122 2.10 -18.75 -36.60
N HIS A 123 3.39 -19.05 -36.51
CA HIS A 123 4.12 -19.86 -37.51
C HIS A 123 4.68 -21.16 -36.96
N MET A 124 5.05 -21.21 -35.67
CA MET A 124 5.57 -22.41 -35.02
C MET A 124 4.41 -23.20 -34.41
N ASN A 125 3.59 -23.85 -35.25
CA ASN A 125 2.31 -24.47 -34.89
C ASN A 125 2.20 -25.95 -35.25
N LYS A 126 3.32 -26.65 -35.41
CA LYS A 126 3.33 -28.05 -35.85
C LYS A 126 3.24 -29.03 -34.68
N VAL A 127 2.44 -30.08 -34.87
CA VAL A 127 2.61 -31.36 -34.16
C VAL A 127 3.78 -32.07 -34.85
N LEU A 128 4.96 -32.04 -34.22
CA LEU A 128 6.21 -32.53 -34.80
C LEU A 128 6.29 -34.04 -34.83
N LYS A 129 5.78 -34.70 -33.78
CA LYS A 129 5.74 -36.16 -33.67
C LYS A 129 4.58 -36.59 -32.78
N VAL A 130 3.94 -37.70 -33.11
CA VAL A 130 3.14 -38.51 -32.18
C VAL A 130 3.70 -39.92 -32.20
N ASP A 131 4.06 -40.44 -31.03
CA ASP A 131 4.58 -41.79 -30.85
C ASP A 131 3.55 -42.62 -30.08
N VAL A 132 3.05 -43.67 -30.72
CA VAL A 132 2.02 -44.54 -30.14
C VAL A 132 2.61 -45.46 -29.06
N ASP A 133 3.80 -45.99 -29.31
CA ASP A 133 4.42 -46.97 -28.41
C ASP A 133 4.96 -46.27 -27.16
N GLY A 134 5.52 -45.07 -27.32
CA GLY A 134 5.93 -44.20 -26.22
C GLY A 134 4.79 -43.36 -25.61
N ALA A 135 3.59 -43.39 -26.20
CA ALA A 135 2.41 -42.62 -25.78
C ALA A 135 2.70 -41.14 -25.52
N TYR A 136 3.28 -40.44 -26.50
CA TYR A 136 3.62 -39.02 -26.37
C TYR A 136 3.44 -38.23 -27.67
N ALA A 137 3.40 -36.90 -27.55
CA ALA A 137 3.53 -35.97 -28.66
C ALA A 137 4.69 -34.98 -28.42
N LEU A 138 5.31 -34.52 -29.50
CA LEU A 138 6.25 -33.39 -29.53
C LEU A 138 5.58 -32.25 -30.28
N VAL A 139 5.48 -31.08 -29.66
CA VAL A 139 4.70 -29.95 -30.19
C VAL A 139 5.47 -28.63 -30.17
N GLU A 140 5.17 -27.77 -31.14
CA GLU A 140 5.56 -26.36 -31.16
C GLU A 140 4.54 -25.47 -30.39
N PRO A 141 4.86 -24.20 -30.07
CA PRO A 141 4.04 -23.36 -29.19
C PRO A 141 2.63 -23.09 -29.75
N GLY A 142 2.49 -23.05 -31.07
CA GLY A 142 1.22 -22.76 -31.76
C GLY A 142 0.20 -23.88 -31.77
N VAL A 143 0.56 -25.10 -31.33
CA VAL A 143 -0.39 -26.22 -31.25
C VAL A 143 -1.38 -25.98 -30.11
N THR A 144 -2.65 -25.77 -30.46
CA THR A 144 -3.74 -25.73 -29.47
C THR A 144 -4.20 -27.13 -29.08
N TYR A 145 -4.96 -27.26 -27.99
CA TYR A 145 -5.58 -28.54 -27.64
C TYR A 145 -6.53 -29.04 -28.74
N THR A 146 -7.26 -28.13 -29.38
CA THR A 146 -8.07 -28.44 -30.57
C THR A 146 -7.23 -28.99 -31.71
N ASP A 147 -6.08 -28.38 -32.01
CA ASP A 147 -5.21 -28.83 -33.10
C ASP A 147 -4.63 -30.23 -32.81
N LEU A 148 -4.16 -30.46 -31.58
CA LEU A 148 -3.61 -31.77 -31.20
C LEU A 148 -4.69 -32.86 -31.20
N HIS A 149 -5.89 -32.58 -30.67
CA HIS A 149 -7.01 -33.49 -30.77
C HIS A 149 -7.37 -33.80 -32.23
N GLN A 150 -7.49 -32.76 -33.07
CA GLN A 150 -7.83 -32.94 -34.48
C GLN A 150 -6.76 -33.73 -35.23
N TYR A 151 -5.47 -33.50 -34.94
CA TYR A 151 -4.38 -34.31 -35.47
C TYR A 151 -4.56 -35.80 -35.12
N LEU A 152 -4.91 -36.12 -33.87
CA LEU A 152 -5.16 -37.51 -33.46
C LEU A 152 -6.38 -38.10 -34.17
N VAL A 153 -7.43 -37.32 -34.43
CA VAL A 153 -8.61 -37.76 -35.17
C VAL A 153 -8.27 -38.03 -36.64
N ASP A 154 -7.67 -37.05 -37.32
CA ASP A 154 -7.35 -37.12 -38.75
C ASP A 154 -6.37 -38.26 -39.08
N ASN A 155 -5.51 -38.63 -38.12
CA ASN A 155 -4.56 -39.73 -38.27
C ASN A 155 -5.06 -41.06 -37.67
N ASN A 156 -6.33 -41.16 -37.26
CA ASN A 156 -6.93 -42.36 -36.64
C ASN A 156 -6.15 -42.85 -35.40
N LEU A 157 -5.61 -41.92 -34.62
CA LEU A 157 -4.86 -42.17 -33.39
C LEU A 157 -5.70 -41.93 -32.13
N ARG A 158 -6.85 -41.26 -32.23
CA ARG A 158 -7.73 -40.96 -31.08
C ARG A 158 -8.29 -42.21 -30.39
N ASP A 159 -8.38 -43.34 -31.09
CA ASP A 159 -8.74 -44.64 -30.50
C ASP A 159 -7.59 -45.27 -29.72
N LYS A 160 -6.36 -44.77 -29.86
CA LYS A 160 -5.16 -45.26 -29.19
C LYS A 160 -4.70 -44.32 -28.07
N LEU A 161 -4.73 -43.02 -28.31
CA LEU A 161 -4.19 -41.98 -27.44
C LEU A 161 -5.20 -40.84 -27.25
N TRP A 162 -5.29 -40.34 -26.03
CA TRP A 162 -6.12 -39.23 -25.62
C TRP A 162 -5.22 -38.09 -25.12
N VAL A 163 -5.56 -36.86 -25.48
CA VAL A 163 -4.94 -35.67 -24.91
C VAL A 163 -5.67 -35.31 -23.61
N ASP A 164 -4.99 -34.71 -22.63
CA ASP A 164 -5.68 -33.97 -21.58
C ASP A 164 -6.02 -32.57 -22.08
N VAL A 165 -7.15 -31.99 -21.66
CA VAL A 165 -7.58 -30.64 -22.05
C VAL A 165 -8.02 -29.82 -20.84
N PRO A 166 -7.71 -28.51 -20.78
CA PRO A 166 -8.41 -27.57 -19.91
C PRO A 166 -9.85 -27.33 -20.43
N ASP A 167 -10.63 -26.46 -19.76
CA ASP A 167 -12.04 -26.27 -20.10
C ASP A 167 -12.23 -25.74 -21.53
N LEU A 168 -11.30 -24.86 -21.94
CA LEU A 168 -11.32 -24.20 -23.24
C LEU A 168 -10.19 -24.74 -24.12
N GLY A 169 -10.55 -25.40 -25.21
CA GLY A 169 -9.62 -26.07 -26.12
C GLY A 169 -8.73 -25.15 -26.95
N GLY A 170 -9.01 -23.85 -26.94
CA GLY A 170 -8.25 -22.87 -27.73
C GLY A 170 -6.88 -22.53 -27.17
N GLY A 171 -6.55 -22.93 -25.94
CA GLY A 171 -5.22 -22.68 -25.36
C GLY A 171 -4.11 -23.45 -26.07
N SER A 172 -2.88 -22.93 -26.01
CA SER A 172 -1.68 -23.69 -26.42
C SER A 172 -1.42 -24.82 -25.44
N VAL A 173 -1.09 -26.02 -25.95
CA VAL A 173 -0.67 -27.17 -25.13
C VAL A 173 0.58 -26.79 -24.33
N LEU A 174 1.61 -26.30 -25.05
CA LEU A 174 2.87 -25.86 -24.46
C LEU A 174 2.69 -24.66 -23.53
N GLY A 175 2.03 -23.60 -23.99
CA GLY A 175 1.87 -22.38 -23.21
C GLY A 175 1.10 -22.58 -21.90
N ASN A 176 0.05 -23.41 -21.92
CA ASN A 176 -0.68 -23.78 -20.71
C ASN A 176 0.19 -24.63 -19.76
N THR A 177 0.94 -25.60 -20.30
CA THR A 177 1.86 -26.45 -19.52
C THR A 177 2.96 -25.63 -18.84
N THR A 178 3.57 -24.67 -19.53
CA THR A 178 4.60 -23.79 -18.94
C THR A 178 4.03 -22.81 -17.90
N GLU A 179 2.72 -22.58 -17.92
CA GLU A 179 2.02 -21.85 -16.86
C GLU A 179 1.50 -22.78 -15.74
N ARG A 180 1.81 -24.09 -15.80
CA ARG A 180 1.33 -25.14 -14.88
C ARG A 180 -0.20 -25.21 -14.83
N GLY A 181 -0.84 -25.10 -15.99
CA GLY A 181 -2.29 -25.21 -16.08
C GLY A 181 -2.80 -26.62 -15.78
N VAL A 182 -4.10 -26.69 -15.51
CA VAL A 182 -4.81 -27.89 -15.08
C VAL A 182 -5.76 -28.35 -16.18
N GLY A 183 -5.95 -29.67 -16.26
CA GLY A 183 -6.97 -30.35 -17.04
C GLY A 183 -7.68 -31.42 -16.23
N TYR A 184 -8.42 -32.31 -16.88
CA TYR A 184 -9.52 -33.05 -16.22
C TYR A 184 -9.56 -34.55 -16.46
N THR A 185 -8.55 -35.13 -17.11
CA THR A 185 -8.35 -36.58 -17.16
C THR A 185 -7.40 -37.00 -16.02
N PRO A 186 -7.00 -38.28 -15.89
CA PRO A 186 -5.90 -38.68 -15.01
C PRO A 186 -4.57 -37.96 -15.31
N TYR A 187 -4.42 -37.35 -16.48
CA TYR A 187 -3.23 -36.61 -16.93
C TYR A 187 -3.37 -35.09 -16.70
N GLY A 188 -4.30 -34.68 -15.84
CA GLY A 188 -4.72 -33.28 -15.67
C GLY A 188 -3.72 -32.35 -14.99
N ASP A 189 -2.59 -32.85 -14.49
CA ASP A 189 -1.43 -32.02 -14.13
C ASP A 189 -0.52 -31.92 -15.36
N HIS A 190 -0.74 -30.91 -16.19
CA HIS A 190 -0.05 -30.80 -17.48
C HIS A 190 1.46 -30.68 -17.32
N PHE A 191 1.93 -29.96 -16.30
CA PHE A 191 3.37 -29.87 -16.06
C PHE A 191 3.92 -31.19 -15.58
N MET A 192 3.21 -31.99 -14.79
CA MET A 192 3.70 -33.34 -14.47
C MET A 192 3.82 -34.25 -15.71
N MET A 193 3.04 -33.98 -16.77
CA MET A 193 3.01 -34.78 -18.00
C MET A 193 3.96 -34.29 -19.12
N HIS A 194 4.75 -33.23 -18.89
CA HIS A 194 5.78 -32.85 -19.87
C HIS A 194 6.96 -33.84 -19.82
N CYS A 195 7.62 -34.02 -20.96
CA CYS A 195 8.87 -34.76 -21.02
C CYS A 195 9.80 -34.17 -22.08
N GLY A 196 10.78 -33.38 -21.62
CA GLY A 196 11.75 -32.71 -22.48
C GLY A 196 11.23 -31.41 -23.08
N MET A 197 12.07 -30.39 -23.05
CA MET A 197 11.89 -29.07 -23.68
C MET A 197 13.16 -28.79 -24.50
N GLU A 198 13.06 -28.11 -25.65
CA GLU A 198 14.24 -27.87 -26.52
C GLU A 198 15.44 -27.31 -25.72
N GLY A 199 16.57 -28.03 -25.77
CA GLY A 199 17.78 -27.71 -25.02
C GLY A 199 17.92 -28.36 -23.63
N MET A 200 16.95 -29.16 -23.16
CA MET A 200 16.94 -29.81 -21.84
C MET A 200 16.75 -31.34 -21.91
N GLY A 201 17.33 -32.06 -20.95
CA GLY A 201 17.01 -33.47 -20.65
C GLY A 201 17.48 -34.54 -21.66
N ALA A 202 18.01 -34.13 -22.82
CA ALA A 202 18.43 -35.04 -23.89
C ALA A 202 19.94 -35.27 -23.94
N LEU A 203 20.36 -36.54 -23.99
CA LEU A 203 21.68 -36.89 -24.54
C LEU A 203 21.70 -36.52 -26.04
N PRO A 204 22.83 -36.05 -26.60
CA PRO A 204 22.94 -35.92 -28.04
C PRO A 204 22.70 -37.27 -28.74
N ASN A 205 21.98 -37.26 -29.85
CA ASN A 205 21.85 -38.45 -30.69
C ASN A 205 23.21 -38.71 -31.39
N PRO A 206 23.85 -39.88 -31.19
CA PRO A 206 25.14 -40.18 -31.82
C PRO A 206 25.05 -40.26 -33.35
N ASP A 207 23.85 -40.48 -33.90
CA ASP A 207 23.60 -40.61 -35.34
C ASP A 207 23.11 -39.30 -35.98
N ALA A 208 22.91 -38.23 -35.20
CA ALA A 208 22.53 -36.93 -35.75
C ALA A 208 23.69 -36.30 -36.54
N ASP A 209 23.38 -35.53 -37.59
CA ASP A 209 24.38 -34.78 -38.33
C ASP A 209 25.01 -33.73 -37.40
N PRO A 210 26.31 -33.84 -37.05
CA PRO A 210 26.96 -32.90 -36.14
C PRO A 210 27.12 -31.50 -36.76
N ASN A 211 26.95 -31.36 -38.08
CA ASN A 211 27.01 -30.09 -38.80
C ASN A 211 25.65 -29.40 -38.90
N ALA A 212 24.55 -30.11 -38.62
CA ALA A 212 23.24 -29.50 -38.57
C ALA A 212 23.18 -28.51 -37.38
N PRO A 213 22.52 -27.35 -37.54
CA PRO A 213 22.26 -26.45 -36.42
C PRO A 213 21.57 -27.16 -35.26
N PRO A 214 21.85 -26.82 -33.98
CA PRO A 214 21.28 -27.54 -32.83
C PRO A 214 19.76 -27.69 -32.81
N HIS A 215 19.02 -26.74 -33.40
CA HIS A 215 17.55 -26.78 -33.46
C HIS A 215 16.98 -27.71 -34.55
N GLU A 216 17.84 -28.19 -35.46
CA GLU A 216 17.55 -29.16 -36.53
C GLU A 216 18.17 -30.54 -36.25
N GLN A 217 19.01 -30.66 -35.21
CA GLN A 217 19.58 -31.96 -34.84
C GLN A 217 18.50 -32.89 -34.32
N GLU A 218 18.44 -34.09 -34.90
CA GLU A 218 17.53 -35.14 -34.43
C GLU A 218 17.82 -35.47 -32.96
N PRO A 219 16.81 -35.41 -32.07
CA PRO A 219 17.00 -35.73 -30.68
C PRO A 219 17.26 -37.22 -30.47
N ASN A 220 17.84 -37.59 -29.32
CA ASN A 220 17.93 -39.00 -28.96
C ASN A 220 16.52 -39.60 -28.76
N SER A 221 16.40 -40.91 -28.94
CA SER A 221 15.12 -41.62 -28.89
C SER A 221 14.41 -41.60 -27.52
N ALA A 222 15.11 -41.26 -26.44
CA ALA A 222 14.58 -41.26 -25.08
C ALA A 222 14.14 -39.87 -24.59
N TRP A 223 14.27 -38.81 -25.39
CA TRP A 223 14.00 -37.44 -24.95
C TRP A 223 12.59 -37.24 -24.37
N GLN A 224 11.56 -37.76 -25.04
CA GLN A 224 10.17 -37.72 -24.59
C GLN A 224 9.76 -38.91 -23.70
N LEU A 225 10.70 -39.79 -23.34
CA LEU A 225 10.42 -40.98 -22.52
C LEU A 225 10.90 -40.83 -21.07
N PHE A 226 11.88 -39.96 -20.81
CA PHE A 226 12.43 -39.74 -19.48
C PHE A 226 12.81 -38.27 -19.25
N ASN A 227 12.06 -37.60 -18.38
CA ASN A 227 12.15 -36.14 -18.19
C ASN A 227 13.39 -35.69 -17.40
N TYR A 228 13.92 -36.51 -16.50
CA TYR A 228 15.00 -36.05 -15.60
C TYR A 228 16.38 -35.98 -16.27
N GLY A 229 16.65 -36.84 -17.26
CA GLY A 229 17.98 -36.94 -17.86
C GLY A 229 19.08 -37.25 -16.82
N PHE A 230 20.11 -36.41 -16.73
CA PHE A 230 21.22 -36.58 -15.79
C PHE A 230 21.63 -35.24 -15.16
N GLY A 231 21.90 -35.22 -13.85
CA GLY A 231 22.32 -34.01 -13.12
C GLY A 231 21.14 -33.19 -12.56
N PRO A 232 21.32 -31.86 -12.36
CA PRO A 232 20.24 -30.98 -11.93
C PRO A 232 19.08 -30.96 -12.94
N TYR A 233 17.86 -31.13 -12.44
CA TYR A 233 16.65 -31.11 -13.23
C TYR A 233 16.12 -29.68 -13.36
N ASN A 234 16.27 -29.09 -14.56
CA ASN A 234 16.09 -27.65 -14.76
C ASN A 234 14.75 -27.26 -15.39
N ASP A 235 13.97 -28.18 -15.94
CA ASP A 235 12.74 -27.87 -16.70
C ASP A 235 11.80 -26.95 -15.90
N GLY A 236 11.70 -27.17 -14.59
CA GLY A 236 10.90 -26.34 -13.68
C GLY A 236 11.24 -24.85 -13.67
N ILE A 237 12.49 -24.48 -13.94
CA ILE A 237 12.91 -23.06 -13.97
C ILE A 237 12.33 -22.32 -15.18
N PHE A 238 11.83 -23.02 -16.21
CA PHE A 238 11.21 -22.43 -17.40
C PHE A 238 9.68 -22.33 -17.31
N THR A 239 9.11 -22.70 -16.16
CA THR A 239 7.66 -22.58 -15.93
C THR A 239 7.35 -21.40 -15.03
N GLN A 240 6.33 -20.62 -15.41
CA GLN A 240 5.93 -19.43 -14.66
C GLN A 240 7.14 -18.52 -14.37
N SER A 241 8.03 -18.33 -15.35
CA SER A 241 9.29 -17.60 -15.16
C SER A 241 9.64 -16.76 -16.39
N SER A 242 10.75 -16.03 -16.29
CA SER A 242 11.30 -15.20 -17.35
C SER A 242 12.71 -15.62 -17.75
N LEU A 243 13.03 -16.92 -17.62
CA LEU A 243 14.40 -17.44 -17.79
C LEU A 243 14.72 -17.97 -19.18
N GLY A 244 13.73 -18.06 -20.08
CA GLY A 244 13.95 -18.54 -21.44
C GLY A 244 12.69 -18.45 -22.31
N ILE A 245 12.84 -18.82 -23.58
CA ILE A 245 11.76 -18.91 -24.55
C ILE A 245 11.65 -20.37 -24.98
N VAL A 246 10.52 -21.00 -24.67
CA VAL A 246 10.28 -22.42 -24.97
C VAL A 246 9.73 -22.55 -26.38
N VAL A 247 10.42 -23.31 -27.22
CA VAL A 247 10.11 -23.45 -28.66
C VAL A 247 9.66 -24.84 -29.08
N LYS A 248 9.94 -25.89 -28.30
CA LYS A 248 9.40 -27.25 -28.47
C LYS A 248 9.23 -27.90 -27.10
N MET A 249 8.22 -28.73 -26.94
CA MET A 249 7.97 -29.47 -25.70
C MET A 249 7.33 -30.83 -25.99
N GLY A 250 7.82 -31.86 -25.29
CA GLY A 250 7.17 -33.16 -25.24
C GLY A 250 6.06 -33.20 -24.21
N VAL A 251 4.96 -33.89 -24.53
CA VAL A 251 3.83 -34.13 -23.63
C VAL A 251 3.39 -35.58 -23.73
N TRP A 252 3.19 -36.24 -22.59
CA TRP A 252 2.62 -37.58 -22.57
C TRP A 252 1.13 -37.55 -22.87
N LEU A 253 0.69 -38.54 -23.64
CA LEU A 253 -0.70 -38.75 -24.03
C LEU A 253 -1.22 -39.98 -23.29
N MET A 254 -2.44 -39.91 -22.77
CA MET A 254 -3.04 -41.03 -22.07
C MET A 254 -3.43 -42.10 -23.09
N VAL A 255 -3.00 -43.36 -22.88
CA VAL A 255 -3.49 -44.48 -23.68
C VAL A 255 -5.01 -44.61 -23.50
N ASN A 256 -5.74 -44.92 -24.57
CA ASN A 256 -7.18 -45.14 -24.50
C ASN A 256 -7.48 -46.16 -23.38
N PRO A 257 -8.27 -45.80 -22.37
CA PRO A 257 -8.44 -46.61 -21.16
C PRO A 257 -9.25 -47.89 -21.38
N GLY A 258 -9.83 -48.11 -22.57
CA GLY A 258 -10.66 -49.30 -22.85
C GLY A 258 -12.05 -49.23 -22.22
N GLY A 259 -12.48 -48.05 -21.79
CA GLY A 259 -13.81 -47.75 -21.27
C GLY A 259 -13.84 -46.44 -20.50
N TYR A 260 -14.95 -45.69 -20.62
CA TYR A 260 -15.11 -44.35 -20.03
C TYR A 260 -16.57 -44.03 -19.70
N GLN A 261 -16.82 -43.47 -18.51
CA GLN A 261 -18.13 -42.99 -18.06
C GLN A 261 -17.94 -41.78 -17.16
N SER A 262 -18.42 -40.61 -17.58
CA SER A 262 -18.55 -39.46 -16.67
C SER A 262 -19.81 -39.56 -15.84
N TYR A 263 -19.86 -38.82 -14.73
CA TYR A 263 -21.02 -38.72 -13.86
C TYR A 263 -21.08 -37.33 -13.20
N MET A 264 -22.28 -36.98 -12.74
CA MET A 264 -22.54 -35.83 -11.89
C MET A 264 -23.20 -36.27 -10.59
N ILE A 265 -22.78 -35.67 -9.48
CA ILE A 265 -23.44 -35.81 -8.17
C ILE A 265 -23.89 -34.42 -7.72
N THR A 266 -25.20 -34.23 -7.58
CA THR A 266 -25.75 -32.96 -7.07
C THR A 266 -25.74 -32.97 -5.56
N ILE A 267 -25.14 -31.95 -4.95
CA ILE A 267 -25.04 -31.76 -3.51
C ILE A 267 -26.03 -30.66 -3.10
N PRO A 268 -27.11 -31.00 -2.38
CA PRO A 268 -28.32 -30.18 -2.37
C PRO A 268 -28.19 -28.87 -1.59
N ARG A 269 -27.46 -28.86 -0.47
CA ARG A 269 -27.35 -27.67 0.39
C ARG A 269 -25.93 -27.09 0.36
N ASP A 270 -25.83 -25.82 0.70
CA ASP A 270 -24.56 -25.11 0.75
C ASP A 270 -23.65 -25.67 1.86
N GLU A 271 -24.23 -25.97 3.02
CA GLU A 271 -23.57 -26.58 4.19
C GLU A 271 -23.01 -27.99 3.92
N ASP A 272 -23.48 -28.68 2.88
CA ASP A 272 -23.00 -30.02 2.51
C ASP A 272 -21.60 -29.99 1.86
N LEU A 273 -21.05 -28.80 1.54
CA LEU A 273 -19.68 -28.63 1.03
C LEU A 273 -18.66 -29.35 1.93
N HIS A 274 -18.77 -29.20 3.25
CA HIS A 274 -17.86 -29.82 4.21
C HIS A 274 -17.83 -31.35 4.05
N GLN A 275 -19.00 -31.98 4.14
CA GLN A 275 -19.13 -33.43 4.08
C GLN A 275 -18.71 -33.98 2.70
N ALA A 276 -19.02 -33.26 1.62
CA ALA A 276 -18.59 -33.64 0.27
C ALA A 276 -17.07 -33.73 0.17
N ILE A 277 -16.34 -32.73 0.67
CA ILE A 277 -14.87 -32.72 0.62
C ILE A 277 -14.27 -33.80 1.53
N GLU A 278 -14.85 -34.05 2.71
CA GLU A 278 -14.43 -35.14 3.60
C GLU A 278 -14.63 -36.53 2.98
N ILE A 279 -15.67 -36.71 2.16
CA ILE A 279 -15.88 -37.92 1.36
C ILE A 279 -14.87 -38.01 0.21
N ILE A 280 -14.59 -36.88 -0.46
CA ILE A 280 -13.68 -36.84 -1.60
C ILE A 280 -12.24 -37.17 -1.19
N ARG A 281 -11.74 -36.64 -0.05
CA ARG A 281 -10.35 -36.82 0.40
C ARG A 281 -9.86 -38.29 0.34
N PRO A 282 -10.50 -39.27 1.01
CA PRO A 282 -10.05 -40.65 0.97
C PRO A 282 -10.26 -41.29 -0.42
N LEU A 283 -11.32 -40.94 -1.15
CA LEU A 283 -11.56 -41.49 -2.48
C LEU A 283 -10.50 -41.03 -3.50
N ARG A 284 -10.06 -39.78 -3.39
CA ARG A 284 -9.02 -39.19 -4.25
C ARG A 284 -7.66 -39.79 -3.97
N THR A 285 -7.23 -39.82 -2.71
CA THR A 285 -5.93 -40.37 -2.32
C THR A 285 -5.81 -41.89 -2.49
N ALA A 286 -6.93 -42.62 -2.44
CA ALA A 286 -6.99 -44.04 -2.77
C ALA A 286 -7.16 -44.33 -4.28
N MET A 287 -7.14 -43.30 -5.13
CA MET A 287 -7.30 -43.41 -6.59
C MET A 287 -8.63 -44.02 -7.04
N VAL A 288 -9.66 -44.01 -6.18
CA VAL A 288 -11.04 -44.34 -6.58
C VAL A 288 -11.58 -43.24 -7.49
N LEU A 289 -11.29 -41.98 -7.16
CA LEU A 289 -11.43 -40.85 -8.07
C LEU A 289 -10.14 -40.75 -8.92
N GLN A 290 -10.23 -41.22 -10.17
CA GLN A 290 -9.08 -41.44 -11.03
C GLN A 290 -8.56 -40.15 -11.68
N ASN A 291 -9.47 -39.31 -12.18
CA ASN A 291 -9.13 -38.04 -12.82
C ASN A 291 -8.96 -36.89 -11.80
N VAL A 292 -8.87 -35.66 -12.30
CA VAL A 292 -9.05 -34.43 -11.52
C VAL A 292 -10.54 -34.07 -11.53
N PRO A 293 -11.34 -34.51 -10.53
CA PRO A 293 -12.74 -34.13 -10.47
C PRO A 293 -12.89 -32.67 -10.02
N THR A 294 -14.06 -32.10 -10.30
CA THR A 294 -14.38 -30.72 -9.95
C THR A 294 -15.63 -30.63 -9.08
N LEU A 295 -15.65 -29.70 -8.15
CA LEU A 295 -16.81 -29.36 -7.33
C LEU A 295 -17.20 -27.90 -7.60
N ARG A 296 -18.27 -27.72 -8.36
CA ARG A 296 -18.69 -26.44 -8.94
C ARG A 296 -19.82 -25.82 -8.15
N SER A 297 -19.79 -24.50 -7.96
CA SER A 297 -20.91 -23.79 -7.35
C SER A 297 -22.11 -23.71 -8.32
N ILE A 298 -23.33 -23.54 -7.80
CA ILE A 298 -24.53 -23.45 -8.65
C ILE A 298 -24.43 -22.37 -9.73
N LEU A 299 -23.81 -21.22 -9.46
CA LEU A 299 -23.70 -20.15 -10.45
C LEU A 299 -22.71 -20.46 -11.56
N MET A 300 -21.70 -21.29 -11.28
CA MET A 300 -20.79 -21.78 -12.31
C MET A 300 -21.55 -22.62 -13.37
N ASP A 301 -22.55 -23.39 -12.94
CA ASP A 301 -23.35 -24.22 -13.86
C ASP A 301 -24.59 -23.51 -14.41
N ALA A 302 -25.09 -22.48 -13.72
CA ALA A 302 -26.22 -21.66 -14.18
C ALA A 302 -25.85 -20.65 -15.27
N ALA A 303 -24.54 -20.40 -15.40
CA ALA A 303 -23.80 -19.60 -16.37
C ALA A 303 -24.51 -19.21 -17.69
N GLY A 304 -24.24 -17.99 -18.15
CA GLY A 304 -24.95 -17.32 -19.24
C GLY A 304 -25.54 -16.01 -18.73
N ASN A 305 -26.63 -15.50 -19.30
CA ASN A 305 -27.20 -14.21 -18.88
C ASN A 305 -27.86 -14.26 -17.47
N ARG A 306 -27.32 -13.49 -16.52
CA ARG A 306 -27.83 -13.30 -15.16
C ARG A 306 -29.29 -12.83 -15.09
N GLU A 307 -29.74 -12.02 -16.04
CA GLU A 307 -31.11 -11.49 -16.11
C GLU A 307 -32.17 -12.59 -16.27
N LYS A 308 -31.78 -13.79 -16.72
CA LYS A 308 -32.66 -14.98 -16.77
C LYS A 308 -33.10 -15.46 -15.38
N TYR A 309 -32.39 -15.03 -14.33
CA TYR A 309 -32.60 -15.47 -12.96
C TYR A 309 -32.94 -14.30 -12.03
N ALA A 310 -32.32 -13.13 -12.20
CA ALA A 310 -32.62 -11.97 -11.35
C ALA A 310 -32.41 -10.65 -12.09
N SER A 311 -33.28 -9.67 -11.79
CA SER A 311 -33.20 -8.30 -12.32
C SER A 311 -32.50 -7.31 -11.37
N SER A 312 -32.29 -7.69 -10.11
CA SER A 312 -31.62 -6.85 -9.10
C SER A 312 -30.11 -6.78 -9.37
N PRO A 313 -29.45 -5.60 -9.35
CA PRO A 313 -28.01 -5.51 -9.52
C PRO A 313 -27.21 -5.96 -8.27
N LYS A 314 -27.87 -6.33 -7.17
CA LYS A 314 -27.22 -6.82 -5.94
C LYS A 314 -26.83 -8.29 -6.07
N PRO A 315 -25.78 -8.77 -5.36
CA PRO A 315 -25.45 -10.18 -5.27
C PRO A 315 -26.66 -11.05 -4.89
N LEU A 316 -26.78 -12.23 -5.51
CA LEU A 316 -27.86 -13.17 -5.27
C LEU A 316 -27.78 -13.75 -3.86
N ASN A 317 -28.91 -13.75 -3.15
CA ASN A 317 -28.99 -14.34 -1.82
C ASN A 317 -29.27 -15.86 -1.87
N ASP A 318 -29.18 -16.53 -0.73
CA ASP A 318 -29.35 -17.99 -0.65
C ASP A 318 -30.70 -18.49 -1.16
N LYS A 319 -31.77 -17.72 -0.99
CA LYS A 319 -33.09 -18.11 -1.50
C LYS A 319 -33.09 -18.15 -3.02
N GLU A 320 -32.53 -17.12 -3.67
CA GLU A 320 -32.44 -17.04 -5.13
C GLU A 320 -31.54 -18.16 -5.68
N LEU A 321 -30.39 -18.41 -5.04
CA LEU A 321 -29.49 -19.50 -5.41
C LEU A 321 -30.17 -20.89 -5.29
N ASN A 322 -30.98 -21.10 -4.24
CA ASN A 322 -31.76 -22.33 -4.08
C ASN A 322 -32.86 -22.46 -5.15
N GLU A 323 -33.49 -21.35 -5.55
CA GLU A 323 -34.48 -21.33 -6.63
C GLU A 323 -33.85 -21.66 -8.00
N ILE A 324 -32.64 -21.15 -8.26
CA ILE A 324 -31.85 -21.50 -9.45
C ILE A 324 -31.51 -23.00 -9.45
N ALA A 325 -30.98 -23.52 -8.34
CA ALA A 325 -30.66 -24.95 -8.21
C ALA A 325 -31.89 -25.83 -8.49
N LYS A 326 -33.05 -25.48 -7.92
CA LYS A 326 -34.31 -26.18 -8.18
C LYS A 326 -34.77 -26.08 -9.64
N LYS A 327 -34.68 -24.90 -10.25
CA LYS A 327 -35.07 -24.66 -11.66
C LYS A 327 -34.24 -25.49 -12.64
N LEU A 328 -32.95 -25.65 -12.34
CA LEU A 328 -32.01 -26.41 -13.17
C LEU A 328 -31.93 -27.90 -12.82
N ASN A 329 -32.66 -28.34 -11.79
CA ASN A 329 -32.55 -29.69 -11.21
C ASN A 329 -31.09 -30.04 -10.81
N LEU A 330 -30.41 -29.05 -10.22
CA LEU A 330 -29.03 -29.14 -9.73
C LEU A 330 -28.97 -29.01 -8.20
N GLY A 331 -27.78 -29.26 -7.64
CA GLY A 331 -27.47 -28.96 -6.26
C GLY A 331 -27.02 -27.51 -6.06
N ARG A 332 -26.78 -27.12 -4.81
CA ARG A 332 -26.03 -25.90 -4.50
C ARG A 332 -24.55 -26.04 -4.88
N TRP A 333 -24.05 -27.27 -4.81
CA TRP A 333 -22.77 -27.69 -5.35
C TRP A 333 -22.98 -28.89 -6.28
N ASN A 334 -22.20 -28.98 -7.35
CA ASN A 334 -22.29 -30.08 -8.32
C ASN A 334 -20.90 -30.69 -8.53
N PHE A 335 -20.78 -31.97 -8.20
CA PHE A 335 -19.54 -32.72 -8.32
C PHE A 335 -19.49 -33.46 -9.65
N TYR A 336 -18.47 -33.20 -10.45
CA TYR A 336 -18.24 -33.86 -11.73
C TYR A 336 -16.98 -34.72 -11.65
N GLY A 337 -17.08 -35.95 -12.13
CA GLY A 337 -15.95 -36.87 -12.21
C GLY A 337 -16.17 -37.92 -13.29
N ALA A 338 -15.16 -38.77 -13.49
CA ALA A 338 -15.25 -39.83 -14.47
C ALA A 338 -14.51 -41.11 -14.05
N LEU A 339 -14.96 -42.21 -14.65
CA LEU A 339 -14.42 -43.55 -14.46
C LEU A 339 -13.79 -44.03 -15.77
N TYR A 340 -12.59 -44.58 -15.67
CA TYR A 340 -11.74 -45.00 -16.77
C TYR A 340 -11.34 -46.46 -16.56
N GLY A 341 -11.42 -47.24 -17.63
CA GLY A 341 -11.04 -48.65 -17.63
C GLY A 341 -12.17 -49.59 -18.07
N PRO A 342 -11.88 -50.90 -18.05
CA PRO A 342 -12.88 -51.93 -18.32
C PRO A 342 -14.10 -51.82 -17.40
N GLU A 343 -15.26 -52.22 -17.92
CA GLU A 343 -16.53 -52.15 -17.20
C GLU A 343 -16.51 -52.73 -15.76
N PRO A 344 -15.88 -53.89 -15.47
CA PRO A 344 -15.84 -54.40 -14.09
C PRO A 344 -15.17 -53.45 -13.09
N ILE A 345 -14.12 -52.74 -13.51
CA ILE A 345 -13.41 -51.77 -12.68
C ILE A 345 -14.27 -50.53 -12.47
N ARG A 346 -14.85 -50.00 -13.56
CA ARG A 346 -15.75 -48.83 -13.48
C ARG A 346 -16.96 -49.12 -12.59
N ASN A 347 -17.59 -50.28 -12.73
CA ASN A 347 -18.72 -50.67 -11.89
C ASN A 347 -18.33 -50.76 -10.41
N ALA A 348 -17.19 -51.37 -10.09
CA ALA A 348 -16.71 -51.47 -8.71
C ALA A 348 -16.43 -50.09 -8.10
N MET A 349 -15.70 -49.22 -8.81
CA MET A 349 -15.41 -47.86 -8.36
C MET A 349 -16.69 -47.03 -8.22
N TRP A 350 -17.63 -47.15 -9.17
CA TRP A 350 -18.92 -46.47 -9.10
C TRP A 350 -19.71 -46.84 -7.86
N GLN A 351 -19.77 -48.13 -7.49
CA GLN A 351 -20.47 -48.56 -6.27
C GLN A 351 -19.84 -47.94 -5.01
N VAL A 352 -18.51 -47.82 -4.96
CA VAL A 352 -17.81 -47.18 -3.83
C VAL A 352 -18.14 -45.68 -3.77
N ILE A 353 -18.03 -44.97 -4.90
CA ILE A 353 -18.33 -43.53 -4.99
C ILE A 353 -19.79 -43.26 -4.61
N LYS A 354 -20.73 -43.96 -5.26
CA LYS A 354 -22.16 -43.82 -5.01
C LYS A 354 -22.51 -44.16 -3.56
N GLY A 355 -21.93 -45.24 -3.01
CA GLY A 355 -22.11 -45.64 -1.62
C GLY A 355 -21.63 -44.56 -0.64
N ALA A 356 -20.46 -43.97 -0.88
CA ALA A 356 -19.89 -42.94 -0.02
C ALA A 356 -20.71 -41.63 -0.06
N PHE A 357 -21.01 -41.12 -1.26
CA PHE A 357 -21.79 -39.89 -1.43
C PHE A 357 -23.26 -40.02 -1.00
N SER A 358 -23.80 -41.24 -0.91
CA SER A 358 -25.14 -41.48 -0.35
C SER A 358 -25.26 -41.12 1.13
N ALA A 359 -24.14 -40.86 1.83
CA ALA A 359 -24.14 -40.31 3.17
C ALA A 359 -24.60 -38.84 3.26
N ILE A 360 -24.65 -38.13 2.13
CA ILE A 360 -25.16 -36.75 2.04
C ILE A 360 -26.68 -36.80 1.78
N PRO A 361 -27.53 -36.33 2.70
CA PRO A 361 -28.98 -36.39 2.52
C PRO A 361 -29.45 -35.62 1.28
N GLY A 362 -30.13 -36.30 0.37
CA GLY A 362 -30.67 -35.69 -0.85
C GLY A 362 -29.69 -35.59 -2.02
N ALA A 363 -28.47 -36.13 -1.90
CA ALA A 363 -27.58 -36.26 -3.04
C ALA A 363 -28.22 -37.13 -4.14
N LYS A 364 -28.06 -36.71 -5.40
CA LYS A 364 -28.55 -37.44 -6.58
C LYS A 364 -27.42 -37.67 -7.56
N PHE A 365 -27.52 -38.76 -8.31
CA PHE A 365 -26.48 -39.28 -9.18
C PHE A 365 -27.01 -39.35 -10.60
N TYR A 366 -26.28 -38.78 -11.54
CA TYR A 366 -26.68 -38.73 -12.94
C TYR A 366 -25.50 -39.11 -13.83
N PHE A 367 -25.80 -39.90 -14.85
CA PHE A 367 -24.96 -40.03 -16.03
C PHE A 367 -25.41 -39.03 -17.10
N PRO A 368 -24.58 -38.74 -18.12
CA PRO A 368 -24.97 -37.86 -19.23
C PRO A 368 -26.29 -38.28 -19.90
N GLU A 369 -26.57 -39.58 -19.98
CA GLU A 369 -27.79 -40.12 -20.58
C GLU A 369 -29.06 -39.78 -19.76
N ASP A 370 -28.92 -39.58 -18.45
CA ASP A 370 -30.03 -39.21 -17.57
C ASP A 370 -30.43 -37.72 -17.72
N MET A 371 -29.50 -36.88 -18.22
CA MET A 371 -29.64 -35.43 -18.32
C MET A 371 -29.14 -34.93 -19.69
N PRO A 372 -29.78 -35.34 -20.81
CA PRO A 372 -29.31 -35.03 -22.17
C PRO A 372 -29.30 -33.52 -22.48
N GLU A 373 -30.19 -32.75 -21.85
CA GLU A 373 -30.31 -31.29 -22.03
C GLU A 373 -29.38 -30.49 -21.09
N ASN A 374 -28.67 -31.16 -20.17
CA ASN A 374 -27.73 -30.47 -19.27
C ASN A 374 -26.41 -30.19 -19.99
N VAL A 375 -26.28 -28.97 -20.51
CA VAL A 375 -25.13 -28.52 -21.30
C VAL A 375 -23.80 -28.72 -20.57
N VAL A 376 -23.73 -28.49 -19.25
CA VAL A 376 -22.49 -28.62 -18.48
C VAL A 376 -22.08 -30.08 -18.38
N LEU A 377 -22.98 -30.99 -17.99
CA LEU A 377 -22.65 -32.42 -17.91
C LEU A 377 -22.25 -32.99 -19.27
N GLN A 378 -22.94 -32.61 -20.36
CA GLN A 378 -22.55 -33.01 -21.71
C GLN A 378 -21.17 -32.45 -22.10
N THR A 379 -20.90 -31.19 -21.78
CA THR A 379 -19.60 -30.55 -22.06
C THR A 379 -18.48 -31.24 -21.27
N ARG A 380 -18.66 -31.43 -19.96
CA ARG A 380 -17.65 -32.07 -19.10
C ARG A 380 -17.48 -33.56 -19.42
N HIS A 381 -18.52 -34.22 -19.96
CA HIS A 381 -18.38 -35.57 -20.53
C HIS A 381 -17.38 -35.59 -21.70
N LEU A 382 -17.29 -34.54 -22.50
CA LEU A 382 -16.28 -34.40 -23.56
C LEU A 382 -14.91 -34.01 -22.99
N THR A 383 -14.88 -33.01 -22.09
CA THR A 383 -13.64 -32.51 -21.48
C THR A 383 -12.88 -33.61 -20.74
N MET A 384 -13.55 -34.41 -19.91
CA MET A 384 -12.93 -35.49 -19.11
C MET A 384 -12.47 -36.69 -19.95
N GLN A 385 -12.70 -36.70 -21.26
CA GLN A 385 -12.12 -37.67 -22.21
C GLN A 385 -11.20 -37.00 -23.24
N GLY A 386 -10.73 -35.78 -22.98
CA GLY A 386 -9.76 -35.11 -23.85
C GLY A 386 -10.35 -34.55 -25.14
N ILE A 387 -11.66 -34.31 -25.19
CA ILE A 387 -12.31 -33.69 -26.35
C ILE A 387 -12.48 -32.19 -26.04
N PRO A 388 -11.76 -31.30 -26.74
CA PRO A 388 -11.77 -29.86 -26.48
C PRO A 388 -13.11 -29.21 -26.82
N THR A 389 -13.51 -28.21 -26.04
CA THR A 389 -14.72 -27.41 -26.28
C THR A 389 -14.48 -25.92 -26.06
N THR A 390 -15.47 -25.08 -26.38
CA THR A 390 -15.49 -23.65 -26.04
C THR A 390 -16.77 -23.24 -25.30
N THR A 391 -17.65 -24.19 -25.00
CA THR A 391 -18.98 -23.95 -24.42
C THR A 391 -18.90 -23.23 -23.08
N GLU A 392 -17.86 -23.50 -22.29
CA GLU A 392 -17.70 -22.86 -20.98
C GLU A 392 -17.29 -21.38 -21.06
N LEU A 393 -17.14 -20.77 -22.25
CA LEU A 393 -17.05 -19.31 -22.33
C LEU A 393 -18.35 -18.62 -21.88
N GLU A 394 -19.49 -19.33 -21.90
CA GLU A 394 -20.80 -18.75 -21.59
C GLU A 394 -20.92 -18.19 -20.17
N TRP A 395 -20.17 -18.69 -19.18
CA TRP A 395 -20.23 -18.14 -17.83
C TRP A 395 -19.66 -16.72 -17.73
N VAL A 396 -18.77 -16.34 -18.65
CA VAL A 396 -18.27 -14.96 -18.74
C VAL A 396 -19.40 -14.00 -19.12
N ASN A 397 -20.41 -14.47 -19.87
CA ASN A 397 -21.59 -13.69 -20.25
C ASN A 397 -22.60 -13.49 -19.10
N TRP A 398 -22.23 -13.82 -17.85
CA TRP A 398 -22.99 -13.47 -16.64
C TRP A 398 -23.30 -11.98 -16.56
N LEU A 399 -22.38 -11.14 -17.04
CA LEU A 399 -22.59 -9.71 -17.23
C LEU A 399 -22.49 -9.36 -18.73
N PRO A 400 -23.21 -8.33 -19.22
CA PRO A 400 -23.25 -7.98 -20.64
C PRO A 400 -21.87 -7.73 -21.29
N ASN A 401 -20.98 -7.04 -20.58
CA ASN A 401 -19.58 -6.84 -20.98
C ASN A 401 -18.64 -7.64 -20.08
N GLY A 402 -19.05 -8.86 -19.72
CA GLY A 402 -18.34 -9.70 -18.79
C GLY A 402 -16.89 -9.91 -19.20
N ALA A 403 -16.00 -9.63 -18.27
CA ALA A 403 -14.63 -10.11 -18.25
C ALA A 403 -14.45 -10.87 -16.95
N HIS A 404 -13.54 -11.84 -16.96
CA HIS A 404 -13.22 -12.58 -15.75
C HIS A 404 -11.81 -12.28 -15.25
N LEU A 405 -11.66 -12.32 -13.93
CA LEU A 405 -10.41 -12.27 -13.20
C LEU A 405 -10.39 -13.45 -12.22
N PHE A 406 -9.31 -14.24 -12.22
CA PHE A 406 -9.22 -15.40 -11.36
C PHE A 406 -8.45 -15.09 -10.07
N PHE A 407 -9.01 -15.54 -8.95
CA PHE A 407 -8.30 -15.70 -7.69
C PHE A 407 -8.20 -17.18 -7.37
N SER A 408 -6.97 -17.70 -7.24
CA SER A 408 -6.72 -19.15 -7.29
C SER A 408 -5.86 -19.66 -6.13
N PRO A 409 -6.30 -19.49 -4.87
CA PRO A 409 -5.59 -20.02 -3.72
C PRO A 409 -5.62 -21.55 -3.69
N ILE A 410 -4.59 -22.14 -3.08
CA ILE A 410 -4.54 -23.58 -2.81
C ILE A 410 -5.13 -23.87 -1.44
N ALA A 411 -6.00 -24.88 -1.37
CA ALA A 411 -6.57 -25.42 -0.13
C ALA A 411 -6.16 -26.88 0.07
N LYS A 412 -6.18 -27.36 1.32
CA LYS A 412 -6.11 -28.81 1.58
C LYS A 412 -7.42 -29.46 1.17
N VAL A 413 -7.38 -30.75 0.85
CA VAL A 413 -8.59 -31.55 0.61
C VAL A 413 -9.27 -31.88 1.95
N THR A 414 -9.76 -30.87 2.66
CA THR A 414 -10.47 -31.01 3.95
C THR A 414 -11.70 -30.12 3.94
N GLY A 415 -12.80 -30.58 4.56
CA GLY A 415 -14.03 -29.82 4.67
C GLY A 415 -13.82 -28.47 5.35
N ASP A 416 -12.98 -28.43 6.40
CA ASP A 416 -12.69 -27.19 7.15
C ASP A 416 -12.01 -26.13 6.29
N ASP A 417 -10.92 -26.46 5.60
CA ASP A 417 -10.23 -25.50 4.71
C ASP A 417 -11.12 -25.08 3.53
N ALA A 418 -11.88 -26.02 2.94
CA ALA A 418 -12.78 -25.72 1.83
C ALA A 418 -13.88 -24.72 2.23
N VAL A 419 -14.55 -24.97 3.36
CA VAL A 419 -15.59 -24.07 3.89
C VAL A 419 -14.99 -22.72 4.29
N ALA A 420 -13.86 -22.72 5.00
CA ALA A 420 -13.24 -21.47 5.45
C ALA A 420 -12.81 -20.56 4.29
N GLN A 421 -12.29 -21.15 3.21
CA GLN A 421 -11.90 -20.41 2.01
C GLN A 421 -13.13 -19.97 1.19
N TYR A 422 -14.13 -20.83 1.06
CA TYR A 422 -15.42 -20.50 0.44
C TYR A 422 -16.11 -19.33 1.15
N GLU A 423 -16.29 -19.39 2.47
CA GLU A 423 -16.96 -18.34 3.24
C GLU A 423 -16.22 -17.00 3.16
N LEU A 424 -14.88 -17.04 3.24
CA LEU A 424 -14.06 -15.84 3.08
C LEU A 424 -14.28 -15.19 1.71
N THR A 425 -14.11 -15.99 0.66
CA THR A 425 -14.18 -15.50 -0.73
C THR A 425 -15.60 -15.04 -1.08
N ARG A 426 -16.63 -15.81 -0.73
CA ARG A 426 -18.04 -15.42 -0.92
C ARG A 426 -18.36 -14.11 -0.24
N ARG A 427 -18.05 -13.98 1.06
CA ARG A 427 -18.32 -12.76 1.82
C ARG A 427 -17.64 -11.54 1.19
N ARG A 428 -16.38 -11.66 0.78
CA ARG A 428 -15.64 -10.56 0.14
C ARG A 428 -16.22 -10.19 -1.23
N CYS A 429 -16.63 -11.18 -2.03
CA CYS A 429 -17.35 -10.93 -3.29
C CYS A 429 -18.65 -10.15 -3.04
N GLU A 430 -19.46 -10.58 -2.07
CA GLU A 430 -20.73 -9.94 -1.73
C GLU A 430 -20.54 -8.52 -1.19
N GLU A 431 -19.58 -8.31 -0.27
CA GLU A 431 -19.18 -6.99 0.25
C GLU A 431 -18.73 -6.05 -0.88
N ALA A 432 -18.01 -6.60 -1.86
CA ALA A 432 -17.57 -5.86 -3.03
C ALA A 432 -18.67 -5.70 -4.09
N GLY A 433 -19.86 -6.30 -3.93
CA GLY A 433 -20.98 -6.18 -4.86
C GLY A 433 -20.89 -7.09 -6.09
N PHE A 434 -20.29 -8.28 -5.96
CA PHE A 434 -20.22 -9.31 -7.00
C PHE A 434 -20.87 -10.62 -6.54
N ASP A 435 -21.41 -11.39 -7.50
CA ASP A 435 -21.83 -12.77 -7.24
C ASP A 435 -20.60 -13.66 -7.07
N PHE A 436 -20.63 -14.58 -6.10
CA PHE A 436 -19.61 -15.61 -5.97
C PHE A 436 -19.81 -16.71 -7.03
N ILE A 437 -18.79 -16.94 -7.86
CA ILE A 437 -18.70 -18.06 -8.79
C ILE A 437 -17.38 -18.77 -8.50
N GLY A 438 -17.41 -20.09 -8.32
CA GLY A 438 -16.22 -20.83 -7.92
C GLY A 438 -16.23 -22.29 -8.36
N ASP A 439 -15.04 -22.83 -8.50
CA ASP A 439 -14.77 -24.23 -8.81
C ASP A 439 -13.60 -24.73 -7.94
N PHE A 440 -13.74 -25.91 -7.34
CA PHE A 440 -12.62 -26.63 -6.74
C PHE A 440 -12.15 -27.71 -7.71
N CYS A 441 -10.95 -27.55 -8.28
CA CYS A 441 -10.26 -28.61 -9.01
C CYS A 441 -9.44 -29.46 -8.04
N ILE A 442 -9.75 -30.75 -7.94
CA ILE A 442 -9.29 -31.58 -6.82
C ILE A 442 -8.11 -32.45 -7.27
N GLY A 443 -6.90 -31.96 -6.98
CA GLY A 443 -5.67 -32.72 -7.14
C GLY A 443 -5.54 -33.83 -6.10
N MET A 444 -4.35 -34.43 -6.01
CA MET A 444 -4.17 -35.64 -5.18
C MET A 444 -4.27 -35.34 -3.68
N ARG A 445 -3.71 -34.20 -3.25
CA ARG A 445 -3.58 -33.80 -1.84
C ARG A 445 -3.91 -32.34 -1.58
N GLU A 446 -4.28 -31.62 -2.62
CA GLU A 446 -4.64 -30.21 -2.60
C GLU A 446 -5.87 -29.99 -3.47
N MET A 447 -6.45 -28.80 -3.36
CA MET A 447 -7.47 -28.32 -4.27
C MET A 447 -7.08 -26.93 -4.75
N HIS A 448 -7.16 -26.73 -6.05
CA HIS A 448 -7.14 -25.40 -6.63
C HIS A 448 -8.56 -24.83 -6.50
N HIS A 449 -8.75 -23.84 -5.65
CA HIS A 449 -10.02 -23.14 -5.55
C HIS A 449 -9.99 -21.95 -6.49
N ILE A 450 -10.64 -22.09 -7.64
CA ILE A 450 -10.69 -21.06 -8.67
C ILE A 450 -11.93 -20.21 -8.43
N VAL A 451 -11.75 -19.03 -7.86
CA VAL A 451 -12.81 -18.01 -7.76
C VAL A 451 -12.84 -17.23 -9.07
N CYS A 452 -13.97 -17.32 -9.76
CA CYS A 452 -14.19 -16.78 -11.10
C CYS A 452 -14.93 -15.46 -11.01
N LEU A 453 -14.21 -14.38 -10.71
CA LEU A 453 -14.80 -13.06 -10.58
C LEU A 453 -15.20 -12.51 -11.96
N VAL A 454 -16.49 -12.41 -12.24
CA VAL A 454 -17.01 -11.74 -13.45
C VAL A 454 -17.30 -10.27 -13.12
N PHE A 455 -16.72 -9.36 -13.90
CA PHE A 455 -16.92 -7.92 -13.79
C PHE A 455 -17.25 -7.31 -15.16
N ASP A 456 -17.81 -6.11 -15.17
CA ASP A 456 -18.05 -5.38 -16.42
C ASP A 456 -16.78 -4.60 -16.78
N ARG A 457 -16.11 -5.00 -17.87
CA ARG A 457 -14.85 -4.37 -18.30
C ARG A 457 -15.01 -2.95 -18.84
N LEU A 458 -16.22 -2.54 -19.22
CA LEU A 458 -16.50 -1.20 -19.71
C LEU A 458 -16.93 -0.25 -18.58
N ASP A 459 -17.23 -0.76 -17.39
CA ASP A 459 -17.46 0.02 -16.18
C ASP A 459 -16.16 0.19 -15.37
N PRO A 460 -15.58 1.41 -15.33
CA PRO A 460 -14.36 1.67 -14.56
C PRO A 460 -14.52 1.40 -13.05
N ASP A 461 -15.71 1.56 -12.48
CA ASP A 461 -15.94 1.24 -11.07
C ASP A 461 -15.92 -0.27 -10.84
N SER A 462 -16.57 -1.04 -11.71
CA SER A 462 -16.55 -2.50 -11.69
C SER A 462 -15.12 -3.04 -11.79
N CYS A 463 -14.32 -2.55 -12.75
CA CYS A 463 -12.88 -2.89 -12.86
C CYS A 463 -12.11 -2.59 -11.58
N ARG A 464 -12.33 -1.40 -11.00
CA ARG A 464 -11.65 -0.95 -9.77
C ARG A 464 -12.04 -1.81 -8.57
N ARG A 465 -13.32 -2.12 -8.40
CA ARG A 465 -13.81 -3.00 -7.32
C ARG A 465 -13.27 -4.41 -7.50
N ALA A 466 -13.20 -4.92 -8.73
CA ALA A 466 -12.66 -6.24 -9.03
C ALA A 466 -11.17 -6.35 -8.66
N HIS A 467 -10.36 -5.37 -9.09
CA HIS A 467 -8.93 -5.33 -8.72
C HIS A 467 -8.74 -5.20 -7.20
N ALA A 468 -9.48 -4.31 -6.53
CA ALA A 468 -9.40 -4.13 -5.09
C ALA A 468 -9.81 -5.39 -4.30
N LEU A 469 -10.87 -6.07 -4.75
CA LEU A 469 -11.34 -7.32 -4.17
C LEU A 469 -10.26 -8.40 -4.21
N ILE A 470 -9.67 -8.65 -5.38
CA ILE A 470 -8.66 -9.71 -5.49
C ILE A 470 -7.39 -9.36 -4.71
N SER A 471 -6.98 -8.09 -4.72
CA SER A 471 -5.86 -7.63 -3.89
C SER A 471 -6.11 -7.87 -2.40
N GLN A 472 -7.32 -7.58 -1.92
CA GLN A 472 -7.69 -7.85 -0.52
C GLN A 472 -7.78 -9.36 -0.22
N LEU A 473 -8.26 -10.17 -1.17
CA LEU A 473 -8.34 -11.62 -1.01
C LEU A 473 -6.96 -12.27 -0.89
N ILE A 474 -5.96 -11.78 -1.63
CA ILE A 474 -4.55 -12.23 -1.51
C ILE A 474 -4.05 -11.99 -0.08
N ASP A 475 -4.25 -10.79 0.47
CA ASP A 475 -3.81 -10.47 1.83
C ASP A 475 -4.53 -11.32 2.89
N ASP A 476 -5.85 -11.51 2.74
CA ASP A 476 -6.65 -12.30 3.67
C ASP A 476 -6.31 -13.80 3.59
N ALA A 477 -6.00 -14.32 2.40
CA ALA A 477 -5.59 -15.71 2.19
C ALA A 477 -4.18 -15.98 2.74
N ALA A 478 -3.22 -15.08 2.48
CA ALA A 478 -1.87 -15.19 3.00
C ALA A 478 -1.83 -15.21 4.54
N LYS A 479 -2.65 -14.40 5.21
CA LYS A 479 -2.81 -14.43 6.69
C LYS A 479 -3.31 -15.76 7.23
N LYS A 480 -3.99 -16.55 6.39
CA LYS A 480 -4.49 -17.90 6.74
C LYS A 480 -3.56 -19.01 6.24
N GLY A 481 -2.43 -18.68 5.61
CA GLY A 481 -1.46 -19.63 5.09
C GLY A 481 -1.85 -20.25 3.73
N TRP A 482 -2.78 -19.62 3.00
CA TRP A 482 -3.12 -20.00 1.63
C TRP A 482 -2.38 -19.10 0.65
N GLY A 483 -1.71 -19.70 -0.33
CA GLY A 483 -1.05 -18.97 -1.42
C GLY A 483 -1.65 -19.37 -2.77
N GLU A 484 -1.57 -18.47 -3.74
CA GLU A 484 -2.11 -18.65 -5.08
C GLU A 484 -1.10 -19.30 -6.02
N TYR A 485 -1.59 -20.23 -6.85
CA TYR A 485 -0.71 -20.92 -7.80
C TYR A 485 -0.42 -20.09 -9.07
N ARG A 486 -1.32 -19.17 -9.44
CA ARG A 486 -1.27 -18.31 -10.64
C ARG A 486 -2.08 -17.03 -10.44
N THR A 487 -1.70 -15.97 -11.15
CA THR A 487 -2.41 -14.69 -11.09
C THR A 487 -2.19 -13.80 -12.31
N HIS A 488 -2.97 -12.72 -12.34
CA HIS A 488 -2.95 -11.66 -13.34
C HIS A 488 -1.69 -10.78 -13.21
N LEU A 489 -1.25 -10.19 -14.33
CA LEU A 489 -0.08 -9.30 -14.41
C LEU A 489 -0.02 -8.25 -13.30
N ALA A 490 -1.15 -7.60 -13.03
CA ALA A 490 -1.27 -6.53 -12.02
C ALA A 490 -1.05 -7.00 -10.56
N LEU A 491 -1.13 -8.30 -10.30
CA LEU A 491 -1.12 -8.90 -8.97
C LEU A 491 0.11 -9.79 -8.72
N MET A 492 0.97 -9.96 -9.74
CA MET A 492 2.16 -10.81 -9.68
C MET A 492 3.12 -10.41 -8.55
N ASP A 493 3.35 -9.11 -8.37
CA ASP A 493 4.25 -8.61 -7.32
C ASP A 493 3.67 -8.87 -5.93
N GLN A 494 2.38 -8.58 -5.73
CA GLN A 494 1.71 -8.79 -4.44
C GLN A 494 1.75 -10.27 -4.03
N ILE A 495 1.44 -11.18 -4.96
CA ILE A 495 1.48 -12.62 -4.65
C ILE A 495 2.92 -13.07 -4.42
N ALA A 496 3.89 -12.61 -5.22
CA ALA A 496 5.29 -12.96 -4.97
C ALA A 496 5.76 -12.56 -3.56
N GLN A 497 5.26 -11.44 -3.02
CA GLN A 497 5.54 -10.98 -1.66
C GLN A 497 4.90 -11.84 -0.56
N THR A 498 3.88 -12.67 -0.86
CA THR A 498 3.32 -13.60 0.13
C THR A 498 4.21 -14.83 0.35
N TYR A 499 5.06 -15.17 -0.63
CA TYR A 499 6.04 -16.26 -0.56
C TYR A 499 7.38 -15.81 0.06
N ASN A 500 7.31 -15.01 1.13
CA ASN A 500 8.46 -14.29 1.72
C ASN A 500 9.20 -15.03 2.84
N PHE A 501 8.98 -16.34 3.00
CA PHE A 501 9.61 -17.14 4.05
C PHE A 501 11.14 -16.97 4.05
N ASN A 502 11.71 -16.90 5.27
CA ASN A 502 13.15 -16.69 5.49
C ASN A 502 13.68 -15.45 4.78
N ASN A 503 13.02 -14.30 5.00
CA ASN A 503 13.37 -13.01 4.41
C ASN A 503 13.47 -13.09 2.87
N ASN A 504 12.40 -13.50 2.21
CA ASN A 504 12.31 -13.60 0.75
C ASN A 504 13.37 -14.52 0.09
N ALA A 505 13.84 -15.57 0.78
CA ALA A 505 14.91 -16.45 0.28
C ALA A 505 14.63 -17.05 -1.11
N GLN A 506 13.37 -17.45 -1.37
CA GLN A 506 12.97 -17.96 -2.69
C GLN A 506 13.13 -16.89 -3.78
N MET A 507 12.68 -15.66 -3.51
CA MET A 507 12.81 -14.56 -4.47
C MET A 507 14.27 -14.19 -4.71
N HIS A 508 15.12 -14.19 -3.66
CA HIS A 508 16.54 -13.94 -3.82
C HIS A 508 17.23 -14.97 -4.72
N LEU A 509 16.90 -16.26 -4.57
CA LEU A 509 17.41 -17.31 -5.46
C LEU A 509 16.96 -17.08 -6.91
N ASN A 510 15.67 -16.84 -7.11
CA ASN A 510 15.10 -16.60 -8.45
C ASN A 510 15.74 -15.38 -9.12
N THR A 511 15.89 -14.27 -8.41
CA THR A 511 16.52 -13.04 -8.92
C THR A 511 18.01 -13.24 -9.19
N THR A 512 18.70 -14.06 -8.39
CA THR A 512 20.12 -14.42 -8.65
C THR A 512 20.24 -15.20 -9.97
N ILE A 513 19.42 -16.23 -10.16
CA ILE A 513 19.39 -17.02 -11.41
C ILE A 513 19.00 -16.13 -12.60
N LYS A 514 17.99 -15.28 -12.43
CA LYS A 514 17.54 -14.33 -13.46
C LYS A 514 18.66 -13.42 -13.93
N ASN A 515 19.35 -12.77 -13.00
CA ASN A 515 20.45 -11.85 -13.36
C ASN A 515 21.67 -12.57 -13.93
N ALA A 516 21.87 -13.85 -13.61
CA ALA A 516 22.93 -14.66 -14.20
C ALA A 516 22.63 -15.07 -15.65
N LEU A 517 21.38 -15.47 -15.93
CA LEU A 517 20.97 -15.93 -17.27
C LEU A 517 20.57 -14.79 -18.21
N ASP A 518 20.11 -13.68 -17.67
CA ASP A 518 19.66 -12.49 -18.42
C ASP A 518 20.25 -11.21 -17.80
N PRO A 519 21.56 -10.95 -18.02
CA PRO A 519 22.26 -9.85 -17.37
C PRO A 519 21.77 -8.45 -17.79
N LYS A 520 21.10 -8.34 -18.94
CA LYS A 520 20.48 -7.11 -19.44
C LYS A 520 19.01 -6.98 -19.05
N GLY A 521 18.38 -8.05 -18.57
CA GLY A 521 17.00 -8.04 -18.11
C GLY A 521 15.97 -7.96 -19.24
N ILE A 522 16.28 -8.47 -20.43
CA ILE A 522 15.41 -8.32 -21.61
C ILE A 522 14.24 -9.32 -21.63
N LEU A 523 14.33 -10.47 -20.97
CA LEU A 523 13.30 -11.51 -21.04
C LEU A 523 12.23 -11.24 -19.99
N ALA A 524 11.00 -10.94 -20.42
CA ALA A 524 9.79 -10.82 -19.60
C ALA A 524 10.00 -10.24 -18.18
N PRO A 525 10.60 -9.05 -18.04
CA PRO A 525 10.87 -8.44 -16.73
C PRO A 525 9.58 -8.30 -15.91
N GLY A 526 9.63 -8.71 -14.63
CA GLY A 526 8.51 -8.63 -13.69
C GLY A 526 7.53 -9.81 -13.75
N LYS A 527 7.71 -10.80 -14.65
CA LYS A 527 6.90 -12.03 -14.62
C LYS A 527 7.04 -12.69 -13.23
N ASN A 528 5.90 -12.85 -12.56
CA ASN A 528 5.78 -13.39 -11.20
C ASN A 528 6.65 -12.66 -10.15
N GLY A 529 6.80 -11.35 -10.30
CA GLY A 529 7.54 -10.51 -9.36
C GLY A 529 9.07 -10.64 -9.45
N ILE A 530 9.59 -11.36 -10.44
CA ILE A 530 11.03 -11.52 -10.65
C ILE A 530 11.54 -10.38 -11.53
N TRP A 531 12.14 -9.38 -10.89
CA TRP A 531 12.68 -8.19 -11.55
C TRP A 531 14.20 -8.31 -11.79
N PRO A 532 14.70 -8.08 -13.02
CA PRO A 532 16.13 -7.94 -13.25
C PRO A 532 16.70 -6.72 -12.53
N LYS A 533 18.00 -6.74 -12.20
CA LYS A 533 18.69 -5.63 -11.51
C LYS A 533 18.67 -4.30 -12.26
N THR A 534 18.38 -4.32 -13.57
CA THR A 534 18.27 -3.14 -14.44
C THR A 534 16.92 -2.43 -14.31
N TYR A 535 15.96 -3.02 -13.59
CA TYR A 535 14.64 -2.46 -13.36
C TYR A 535 14.46 -2.10 -11.88
N ASP A 536 13.91 -0.91 -11.62
CA ASP A 536 13.36 -0.56 -10.31
C ASP A 536 11.90 -1.03 -10.23
N ALA A 537 11.67 -2.13 -9.52
CA ALA A 537 10.34 -2.75 -9.36
C ALA A 537 9.29 -1.74 -8.86
N LYS A 538 9.67 -0.79 -7.99
CA LYS A 538 8.74 0.20 -7.40
C LYS A 538 8.10 1.10 -8.45
N GLN A 539 8.73 1.31 -9.61
CA GLN A 539 8.14 2.08 -10.71
C GLN A 539 6.91 1.38 -11.31
N PHE A 540 6.93 0.05 -11.27
CA PHE A 540 5.92 -0.83 -11.86
C PHE A 540 4.93 -1.37 -10.83
N GLU A 541 5.24 -1.28 -9.53
CA GLU A 541 4.29 -1.56 -8.45
C GLU A 541 3.10 -0.59 -8.52
N ARG A 542 1.88 -1.15 -8.50
CA ARG A 542 0.65 -0.37 -8.47
C ARG A 542 0.08 -0.36 -7.06
N ASP A 543 0.58 0.60 -6.27
CA ASP A 543 0.01 0.93 -4.97
C ASP A 543 -1.34 1.67 -5.14
N VAL A 544 -2.31 1.33 -4.30
CA VAL A 544 -3.63 1.97 -4.18
C VAL A 544 -3.50 3.49 -3.96
N ARG A 545 -2.33 3.97 -3.52
CA ARG A 545 -1.98 5.40 -3.46
C ARG A 545 -2.06 6.13 -4.81
N ARG A 546 -1.75 5.49 -5.95
CA ARG A 546 -1.81 6.11 -7.30
C ARG A 546 -3.25 6.39 -7.80
N LEU A 547 -4.27 5.76 -7.22
CA LEU A 547 -5.69 6.03 -7.53
C LEU A 547 -6.12 7.44 -7.12
N LYS A 548 -5.50 8.05 -6.11
CA LYS A 548 -5.85 9.41 -5.64
C LYS A 548 -5.62 10.48 -6.74
N ILE A 549 -4.52 10.35 -7.49
CA ILE A 549 -4.13 11.27 -8.57
C ILE A 549 -5.06 11.13 -9.80
N MET A 550 -5.44 9.90 -10.13
CA MET A 550 -6.35 9.61 -11.25
C MET A 550 -7.77 10.16 -11.01
N ARG A 551 -8.22 10.21 -9.75
CA ARG A 551 -9.53 10.78 -9.37
C ARG A 551 -9.60 12.30 -9.54
N SER A 552 -8.50 13.00 -9.25
CA SER A 552 -8.44 14.46 -9.36
C SER A 552 -8.33 14.98 -10.80
N THR A 553 -7.98 14.13 -11.77
CA THR A 553 -7.81 14.52 -13.17
C THR A 553 -8.98 14.08 -14.06
N HIS A 554 -9.69 13.01 -13.68
CA HIS A 554 -10.72 12.41 -14.51
C HIS A 554 -12.15 12.83 -14.11
N ARG A 555 -12.90 13.39 -15.07
CA ARG A 555 -14.20 14.06 -14.88
C ARG A 555 -15.27 13.19 -14.20
N LEU A 556 -15.36 11.92 -14.54
CA LEU A 556 -16.33 10.97 -13.97
C LEU A 556 -16.09 10.64 -12.48
N PHE A 557 -14.83 10.65 -12.01
CA PHE A 557 -14.52 10.35 -10.60
C PHE A 557 -14.63 11.58 -9.71
N ALA A 558 -14.47 12.77 -10.28
CA ALA A 558 -14.51 14.04 -9.56
C ALA A 558 -15.93 14.41 -9.06
N ASP A 559 -16.98 13.78 -9.59
CA ASP A 559 -18.37 14.05 -9.23
C ASP A 559 -18.95 13.09 -8.16
N CYS A 560 -18.18 12.10 -7.69
CA CYS A 560 -18.60 11.15 -6.64
C CYS A 560 -18.61 11.80 -5.24
N SER A 561 -19.70 12.49 -4.89
CA SER A 561 -19.74 13.35 -3.70
C SER A 561 -19.45 12.65 -2.36
N CYS A 562 -20.05 11.48 -2.11
CA CYS A 562 -19.86 10.76 -0.84
C CYS A 562 -18.41 10.27 -0.62
N ILE A 563 -17.76 9.81 -1.70
CA ILE A 563 -16.38 9.33 -1.67
C ILE A 563 -15.41 10.52 -1.60
N ASN A 564 -15.71 11.60 -2.32
CA ASN A 564 -14.89 12.80 -2.31
C ASN A 564 -14.98 13.53 -0.96
N GLU A 565 -16.13 13.50 -0.29
CA GLU A 565 -16.29 13.97 1.08
C GLU A 565 -15.43 13.18 2.07
N ALA A 566 -15.46 11.84 2.00
CA ALA A 566 -14.63 11.00 2.87
C ALA A 566 -13.12 11.21 2.65
N LEU A 567 -12.68 11.36 1.40
CA LEU A 567 -11.25 11.40 1.06
C LEU A 567 -10.63 12.78 1.03
N PHE A 568 -11.40 13.82 0.73
CA PHE A 568 -10.91 15.19 0.59
C PHE A 568 -11.43 16.12 1.67
N SER A 569 -12.07 15.60 2.73
CA SER A 569 -12.38 16.36 3.95
C SER A 569 -11.12 16.95 4.59
N HIS A 570 -10.00 16.24 4.47
CA HIS A 570 -8.68 16.60 5.00
C HIS A 570 -7.64 16.47 3.89
N ILE A 571 -6.90 17.54 3.63
CA ILE A 571 -5.95 17.62 2.50
C ILE A 571 -4.55 17.88 3.02
N HIS A 572 -3.57 17.13 2.52
CA HIS A 572 -2.16 17.28 2.88
C HIS A 572 -1.39 17.88 1.71
N LEU A 573 -0.66 18.96 1.97
CA LEU A 573 0.15 19.69 0.99
C LEU A 573 1.61 19.68 1.42
N GLU A 574 2.47 19.18 0.54
CA GLU A 574 3.91 19.10 0.76
C GLU A 574 4.65 20.22 0.02
N SER A 575 5.68 20.77 0.67
CA SER A 575 6.55 21.83 0.15
C SER A 575 7.66 21.30 -0.77
N THR A 576 7.39 20.28 -1.57
CA THR A 576 8.38 19.63 -2.47
C THR A 576 8.03 19.86 -3.94
N ARG A 577 9.02 19.75 -4.84
CA ARG A 577 8.78 19.83 -6.30
C ARG A 577 7.80 18.74 -6.75
N GLY A 578 7.96 17.51 -6.24
CA GLY A 578 7.02 16.41 -6.50
C GLY A 578 5.60 16.69 -6.02
N GLY A 579 5.44 17.30 -4.84
CA GLY A 579 4.15 17.75 -4.32
C GLY A 579 3.52 18.83 -5.21
N LEU A 580 4.30 19.84 -5.61
CA LEU A 580 3.87 20.92 -6.51
C LEU A 580 3.42 20.39 -7.87
N THR A 581 4.22 19.55 -8.52
CA THR A 581 3.88 18.95 -9.83
C THR A 581 2.62 18.09 -9.72
N SER A 582 2.49 17.28 -8.66
CA SER A 582 1.30 16.44 -8.43
C SER A 582 0.03 17.28 -8.34
N ILE A 583 0.12 18.43 -7.66
CA ILE A 583 -0.99 19.36 -7.50
C ILE A 583 -1.29 20.13 -8.79
N GLN A 584 -0.27 20.58 -9.53
CA GLN A 584 -0.44 21.32 -10.78
C GLN A 584 -1.13 20.48 -11.86
N LEU A 585 -0.90 19.17 -11.85
CA LEU A 585 -1.57 18.21 -12.73
C LEU A 585 -3.01 17.93 -12.31
N ALA A 586 -3.40 18.22 -11.07
CA ALA A 586 -4.73 17.95 -10.52
C ALA A 586 -5.72 19.13 -10.72
N ASP A 587 -6.98 18.84 -11.10
CA ASP A 587 -8.05 19.85 -11.14
C ASP A 587 -8.73 19.96 -9.77
N PHE A 588 -8.10 20.73 -8.88
CA PHE A 588 -8.55 20.91 -7.49
C PHE A 588 -9.96 21.51 -7.37
N SER A 589 -10.43 22.25 -8.40
CA SER A 589 -11.76 22.89 -8.41
C SER A 589 -12.91 21.93 -8.16
N ARG A 590 -12.74 20.65 -8.51
CA ARG A 590 -13.81 19.66 -8.45
C ARG A 590 -13.97 19.01 -7.07
N VAL A 591 -12.88 18.92 -6.32
CA VAL A 591 -12.86 18.29 -4.99
C VAL A 591 -12.83 19.31 -3.85
N ALA A 592 -12.52 20.57 -4.14
CA ALA A 592 -12.44 21.64 -3.14
C ALA A 592 -13.73 21.84 -2.33
N LYS A 593 -14.90 21.57 -2.92
CA LYS A 593 -16.19 21.67 -2.21
C LYS A 593 -16.32 20.70 -1.02
N PHE A 594 -15.45 19.70 -0.92
CA PHE A 594 -15.40 18.73 0.16
C PHE A 594 -14.34 19.04 1.21
N ALA A 595 -13.44 19.98 0.93
CA ALA A 595 -12.32 20.33 1.79
C ALA A 595 -12.77 21.20 2.97
N HIS A 596 -12.55 20.70 4.18
CA HIS A 596 -12.82 21.43 5.42
C HIS A 596 -11.54 21.68 6.24
N SER A 597 -10.49 20.90 5.99
CA SER A 597 -9.20 20.97 6.68
C SER A 597 -8.04 20.83 5.69
N ILE A 598 -7.04 21.71 5.78
CA ILE A 598 -5.80 21.63 4.99
C ILE A 598 -4.60 21.62 5.94
N THR A 599 -3.71 20.65 5.72
CA THR A 599 -2.47 20.44 6.49
C THR A 599 -1.27 20.68 5.58
N PHE A 600 -0.40 21.60 5.97
CA PHE A 600 0.88 21.88 5.33
C PHE A 600 2.01 21.22 6.11
N VAL A 601 2.93 20.55 5.43
CA VAL A 601 4.05 19.85 6.08
C VAL A 601 5.39 20.23 5.47
N ALA A 602 6.39 20.46 6.34
CA ALA A 602 7.79 20.71 5.95
C ALA A 602 8.70 19.51 6.34
N PRO A 603 9.51 18.97 5.40
CA PRO A 603 10.54 17.97 5.71
C PRO A 603 11.70 18.58 6.52
N PRO A 604 12.45 17.81 7.33
CA PRO A 604 13.68 18.32 7.92
C PRO A 604 14.78 18.28 6.87
N SER A 605 14.93 19.38 6.15
CA SER A 605 15.99 19.49 5.17
C SER A 605 16.23 20.93 4.82
N TRP A 606 17.16 21.55 5.53
CA TRP A 606 17.70 22.84 5.17
C TRP A 606 19.21 22.76 5.04
N MET A 607 19.75 23.58 4.14
CA MET A 607 21.17 23.66 3.81
C MET A 607 22.01 24.03 5.04
N LEU A 608 22.60 23.06 5.73
CA LEU A 608 23.65 23.30 6.73
C LEU A 608 25.01 23.37 6.02
N LEU A 609 25.91 24.24 6.49
CA LEU A 609 27.30 24.28 5.99
C LEU A 609 28.01 22.95 6.30
N SER A 610 28.79 22.41 5.35
CA SER A 610 29.46 21.10 5.47
C SER A 610 30.31 20.98 6.73
N GLU A 611 31.06 22.04 7.04
CA GLU A 611 31.93 22.14 8.22
C GLU A 611 31.11 22.02 9.52
N THR A 612 29.96 22.68 9.58
CA THR A 612 29.02 22.59 10.70
C THR A 612 28.46 21.18 10.87
N PHE A 613 28.27 20.44 9.78
CA PHE A 613 27.80 19.05 9.81
C PHE A 613 28.90 18.04 10.18
N GLU A 614 30.09 18.17 9.61
CA GLU A 614 31.25 17.30 9.87
C GLU A 614 31.61 17.28 11.36
N ASP A 615 31.56 18.43 12.02
CA ASP A 615 31.91 18.54 13.44
C ASP A 615 30.79 18.10 14.39
N ILE A 616 29.52 18.08 13.95
CA ILE A 616 28.42 17.43 14.68
C ILE A 616 28.59 15.90 14.66
N MET A 617 29.13 15.35 13.58
CA MET A 617 29.29 13.90 13.37
C MET A 617 30.59 13.31 13.94
N ASN A 618 31.62 14.12 14.20
CA ASN A 618 32.97 13.67 14.55
C ASN A 618 33.23 13.39 16.06
N LYS A 619 32.21 13.24 16.92
CA LYS A 619 32.43 12.60 18.25
C LYS A 619 32.35 11.07 18.13
N PRO A 620 33.33 10.32 18.66
CA PRO A 620 33.58 8.93 18.29
C PRO A 620 32.42 8.03 18.74
N LYS A 621 31.72 7.44 17.78
CA LYS A 621 30.88 6.27 18.04
C LYS A 621 31.76 5.04 17.96
N GLY A 622 31.79 4.28 19.07
CA GLY A 622 32.52 3.01 19.17
C GLY A 622 32.10 2.01 18.09
N PRO A 623 32.93 0.99 17.85
CA PRO A 623 32.83 0.15 16.67
C PRO A 623 31.78 -0.93 16.89
N GLU A 624 30.52 -0.69 16.53
CA GLU A 624 29.54 -1.77 16.34
C GLU A 624 28.28 -1.26 15.63
N LYS A 625 28.19 -1.50 14.31
CA LYS A 625 27.03 -2.13 13.66
C LYS A 625 27.34 -2.44 12.19
N ILE A 626 27.08 -3.69 11.84
CA ILE A 626 27.42 -4.39 10.59
C ILE A 626 26.39 -4.04 9.51
N SER A 627 26.85 -3.65 8.31
CA SER A 627 26.04 -3.21 7.17
C SER A 627 25.68 -4.33 6.20
N ALA A 628 24.44 -4.34 5.70
CA ALA A 628 24.09 -4.93 4.41
C ALA A 628 24.51 -3.99 3.27
N SER A 629 24.99 -4.56 2.16
CA SER A 629 25.79 -3.89 1.13
C SER A 629 24.97 -3.16 0.04
N LEU A 630 24.99 -1.82 0.04
CA LEU A 630 24.72 -0.97 -1.13
C LEU A 630 26.04 -0.56 -1.80
N SER A 631 26.05 -0.42 -3.12
CA SER A 631 27.24 0.04 -3.84
C SER A 631 27.49 1.55 -3.57
N PRO A 632 28.76 2.02 -3.53
CA PRO A 632 29.08 3.44 -3.33
C PRO A 632 28.39 4.40 -4.30
N THR A 633 28.11 3.97 -5.52
CA THR A 633 27.37 4.72 -6.54
C THR A 633 25.89 4.82 -6.23
N MET A 634 25.23 3.74 -5.78
CA MET A 634 23.82 3.77 -5.37
C MET A 634 23.59 4.66 -4.15
N MET A 635 24.57 4.70 -3.23
CA MET A 635 24.55 5.62 -2.10
C MET A 635 24.75 7.08 -2.55
N ALA A 636 25.65 7.32 -3.52
CA ALA A 636 25.84 8.65 -4.10
C ALA A 636 24.61 9.17 -4.85
N ASP A 637 23.93 8.31 -5.61
CA ASP A 637 22.74 8.68 -6.40
C ASP A 637 21.51 8.91 -5.50
N GLY A 638 21.27 8.05 -4.51
CA GLY A 638 20.20 8.22 -3.53
C GLY A 638 20.40 9.48 -2.68
N TYR A 639 21.64 9.75 -2.29
CA TYR A 639 22.01 10.96 -1.59
C TYR A 639 21.88 12.21 -2.47
N ALA A 640 22.30 12.16 -3.74
CA ALA A 640 22.16 13.26 -4.68
C ALA A 640 20.68 13.61 -4.95
N ALA A 641 19.81 12.60 -5.08
CA ALA A 641 18.37 12.80 -5.23
C ALA A 641 17.74 13.48 -4.01
N TYR A 642 18.11 13.03 -2.81
CA TYR A 642 17.64 13.63 -1.55
C TYR A 642 18.11 15.08 -1.38
N ILE A 643 19.38 15.36 -1.70
CA ILE A 643 19.95 16.73 -1.67
C ILE A 643 19.30 17.63 -2.71
N SER A 644 18.99 17.08 -3.90
CA SER A 644 18.24 17.81 -4.92
C SER A 644 16.85 18.19 -4.42
N ASP A 645 16.12 17.25 -3.81
CA ASP A 645 14.79 17.49 -3.25
C ASP A 645 14.81 18.55 -2.14
N ALA A 646 15.80 18.50 -1.25
CA ALA A 646 15.97 19.48 -0.18
C ALA A 646 16.25 20.90 -0.71
N ARG A 647 17.16 21.03 -1.67
CA ARG A 647 17.49 22.31 -2.32
C ARG A 647 16.28 22.87 -3.07
N ASP A 648 15.53 22.01 -3.74
CA ASP A 648 14.31 22.40 -4.43
C ASP A 648 13.22 22.85 -3.45
N THR A 649 12.99 22.12 -2.36
CA THR A 649 12.05 22.52 -1.29
C THR A 649 12.40 23.87 -0.71
N GLN A 650 13.68 24.09 -0.41
CA GLN A 650 14.17 25.38 0.07
C GLN A 650 13.87 26.50 -0.93
N ALA A 651 14.23 26.30 -2.20
CA ALA A 651 13.98 27.28 -3.25
C ALA A 651 12.48 27.60 -3.40
N LEU A 652 11.61 26.58 -3.31
CA LEU A 652 10.16 26.75 -3.43
C LEU A 652 9.55 27.52 -2.26
N LEU A 653 9.99 27.25 -1.02
CA LEU A 653 9.51 27.94 0.18
C LEU A 653 10.02 29.38 0.27
N GLN A 654 11.20 29.66 -0.29
CA GLN A 654 11.81 30.99 -0.27
C GLN A 654 11.35 31.90 -1.41
N ASP A 655 10.67 31.39 -2.43
CA ASP A 655 10.22 32.20 -3.57
C ASP A 655 8.86 32.88 -3.28
N PRO A 656 8.84 34.17 -2.91
CA PRO A 656 7.61 34.87 -2.54
C PRO A 656 6.71 35.18 -3.74
N HIS A 657 7.14 34.87 -4.97
CA HIS A 657 6.36 35.01 -6.21
C HIS A 657 6.29 33.70 -7.00
N GLY A 658 6.75 32.60 -6.40
CA GLY A 658 6.95 31.33 -7.07
C GLY A 658 5.68 30.54 -7.33
N GLU A 659 5.85 29.50 -8.14
CA GLU A 659 4.77 28.60 -8.54
C GLU A 659 4.09 27.92 -7.36
N LEU A 660 4.84 27.62 -6.29
CA LEU A 660 4.29 27.02 -5.07
C LEU A 660 3.28 27.96 -4.41
N LYS A 661 3.68 29.22 -4.17
CA LYS A 661 2.80 30.24 -3.60
C LYS A 661 1.57 30.45 -4.47
N TYR A 662 1.74 30.59 -5.78
CA TYR A 662 0.62 30.74 -6.71
C TYR A 662 -0.36 29.56 -6.60
N THR A 663 0.17 28.34 -6.61
CA THR A 663 -0.62 27.11 -6.58
C THR A 663 -1.37 26.93 -5.27
N TRP A 664 -0.70 27.12 -4.13
CA TRP A 664 -1.31 27.04 -2.81
C TRP A 664 -2.33 28.15 -2.56
N THR A 665 -2.04 29.39 -2.99
CA THR A 665 -3.02 30.49 -2.93
C THR A 665 -4.28 30.15 -3.73
N ARG A 666 -4.13 29.56 -4.92
CA ARG A 666 -5.26 29.10 -5.74
C ARG A 666 -6.06 28.01 -5.03
N ILE A 667 -5.38 27.01 -4.45
CA ILE A 667 -6.01 25.94 -3.67
C ILE A 667 -6.83 26.52 -2.52
N LEU A 668 -6.23 27.40 -1.71
CA LEU A 668 -6.90 27.99 -0.55
C LEU A 668 -8.18 28.75 -0.95
N LYS A 669 -8.18 29.45 -2.09
CA LYS A 669 -9.38 30.14 -2.62
C LYS A 669 -10.49 29.20 -3.05
N THR A 670 -10.18 27.94 -3.34
CA THR A 670 -11.10 27.06 -4.05
C THR A 670 -12.27 26.54 -3.19
N PRO A 671 -12.08 26.14 -1.91
CA PRO A 671 -13.17 25.74 -1.02
C PRO A 671 -14.09 26.88 -0.57
N GLN A 672 -13.71 28.14 -0.84
CA GLN A 672 -14.44 29.36 -0.42
C GLN A 672 -14.66 29.39 1.11
N ASP A 673 -15.91 29.57 1.56
CA ASP A 673 -16.33 29.70 2.96
C ASP A 673 -16.34 28.37 3.75
N ARG A 674 -16.02 27.24 3.10
CA ARG A 674 -16.05 25.91 3.72
C ARG A 674 -14.76 25.54 4.45
N LEU A 675 -13.65 26.21 4.13
CA LEU A 675 -12.36 25.93 4.75
C LEU A 675 -12.40 26.39 6.20
N ARG A 676 -12.43 25.44 7.14
CA ARG A 676 -12.52 25.73 8.58
C ARG A 676 -11.17 25.64 9.27
N GLN A 677 -10.35 24.67 8.88
CA GLN A 677 -9.12 24.33 9.61
C GLN A 677 -7.87 24.39 8.74
N ILE A 678 -6.83 25.03 9.29
CA ILE A 678 -5.47 25.00 8.76
C ILE A 678 -4.54 24.41 9.82
N LYS A 679 -3.69 23.47 9.41
CA LYS A 679 -2.63 22.88 10.25
C LYS A 679 -1.28 23.08 9.58
N LEU A 680 -0.28 23.48 10.35
CA LEU A 680 1.12 23.55 9.94
C LEU A 680 1.90 22.60 10.83
N LEU A 681 2.51 21.57 10.23
CA LEU A 681 3.22 20.51 10.94
C LEU A 681 4.66 20.40 10.48
N SER A 682 5.58 20.24 11.43
CA SER A 682 6.94 19.78 11.14
C SER A 682 6.99 18.28 11.24
N TYR A 683 7.67 17.63 10.30
CA TYR A 683 7.94 16.20 10.42
C TYR A 683 8.85 15.91 11.63
N ASN A 684 8.61 14.80 12.32
CA ASN A 684 9.54 14.28 13.31
C ASN A 684 10.72 13.62 12.59
N CYS A 685 11.97 14.00 12.93
CA CYS A 685 13.20 13.43 12.33
C CYS A 685 13.24 11.89 12.35
N ASN A 686 12.56 11.26 13.31
CA ASN A 686 12.45 9.81 13.48
C ASN A 686 11.28 9.17 12.69
N GLU A 687 10.33 9.95 12.16
CA GLU A 687 9.09 9.47 11.53
C GLU A 687 9.01 9.82 10.04
N ILE A 688 10.05 10.44 9.48
CA ILE A 688 10.07 10.78 8.06
C ILE A 688 10.22 9.52 7.25
N ARG A 689 9.14 9.21 6.54
CA ARG A 689 9.04 8.15 5.53
C ARG A 689 9.29 6.75 6.10
N HIS A 690 8.20 6.05 6.37
CA HIS A 690 8.11 4.58 6.30
C HIS A 690 8.31 4.07 4.84
N ASP A 691 9.34 4.57 4.16
CA ASP A 691 9.95 3.97 2.98
C ASP A 691 11.45 3.97 3.26
N GLU A 692 12.00 2.77 3.45
CA GLU A 692 13.37 2.51 3.90
C GLU A 692 14.43 3.29 3.10
N TYR A 693 15.13 4.20 3.78
CA TYR A 693 16.42 4.75 3.34
C TYR A 693 17.39 4.63 4.51
N PHE A 694 18.13 3.52 4.58
CA PHE A 694 19.06 3.22 5.68
C PHE A 694 20.38 4.02 5.59
N ASP A 695 20.91 4.28 6.78
CA ASP A 695 22.12 5.01 7.19
C ASP A 695 23.45 4.61 6.51
N THR A 696 24.27 5.60 6.12
CA THR A 696 25.64 5.96 6.63
C THR A 696 26.28 7.00 5.68
N PRO A 697 26.86 8.13 6.14
CA PRO A 697 27.36 9.19 5.24
C PRO A 697 28.74 8.87 4.63
N PRO A 698 28.98 9.13 3.33
CA PRO A 698 30.33 9.13 2.75
C PRO A 698 31.07 10.44 3.02
N LYS A 699 32.40 10.36 3.09
CA LYS A 699 33.33 11.48 3.37
C LYS A 699 32.98 12.72 2.54
N THR A 700 32.69 13.80 3.24
CA THR A 700 32.28 15.12 2.75
C THR A 700 33.36 15.81 1.92
N GLN A 701 32.93 16.60 0.93
CA GLN A 701 33.79 17.53 0.18
C GLN A 701 33.59 18.96 0.71
N PRO A 702 34.66 19.74 0.91
CA PRO A 702 34.55 21.13 1.39
C PRO A 702 33.69 21.99 0.46
N GLY A 703 32.74 22.74 1.02
CA GLY A 703 31.91 23.71 0.30
C GLY A 703 30.58 23.19 -0.27
N ILE A 704 30.19 21.94 -0.01
CA ILE A 704 28.90 21.39 -0.47
C ILE A 704 27.98 21.11 0.73
N PRO A 705 26.77 21.71 0.79
CA PRO A 705 25.83 21.46 1.88
C PRO A 705 25.32 20.03 1.92
N THR A 706 25.17 19.49 3.14
CA THR A 706 24.92 18.07 3.42
C THR A 706 23.67 17.89 4.29
N GLN A 707 22.88 16.83 4.01
CA GLN A 707 21.58 16.57 4.64
C GLN A 707 21.63 15.39 5.62
N ILE A 708 20.73 15.41 6.58
CA ILE A 708 20.68 14.51 7.72
C ILE A 708 19.92 13.23 7.33
N PRO A 709 20.54 12.03 7.33
CA PRO A 709 19.85 10.78 7.07
C PRO A 709 18.87 10.40 8.20
N PRO A 710 17.92 9.48 7.98
CA PRO A 710 17.06 8.94 9.05
C PRO A 710 17.93 8.22 10.07
N HIS A 711 18.08 8.79 11.27
CA HIS A 711 18.93 8.23 12.31
C HIS A 711 18.24 8.30 13.66
N THR A 712 18.57 7.37 14.57
CA THR A 712 18.06 7.37 15.94
C THR A 712 19.00 8.17 16.86
N HIS A 713 18.44 9.12 17.60
CA HIS A 713 19.16 9.89 18.63
C HIS A 713 19.46 8.98 19.84
N SER A 714 20.52 8.17 19.77
CA SER A 714 20.84 7.24 20.85
C SER A 714 21.55 7.89 22.04
N HIS A 715 22.51 8.81 21.88
CA HIS A 715 23.25 9.38 23.02
C HIS A 715 23.94 10.73 22.73
N GLY A 716 23.20 11.84 22.59
CA GLY A 716 23.82 13.17 22.60
C GLY A 716 22.92 14.33 22.19
N GLU A 717 22.66 15.25 23.13
CA GLU A 717 21.87 16.48 22.99
C GLU A 717 22.27 17.33 21.76
N SER A 718 23.55 17.30 21.37
CA SER A 718 24.09 18.09 20.24
C SER A 718 23.55 17.66 18.86
N SER A 719 23.38 16.35 18.63
CA SER A 719 22.88 15.82 17.36
C SER A 719 21.38 16.11 17.16
N GLN A 720 20.62 15.99 18.26
CA GLN A 720 19.20 16.33 18.31
C GLN A 720 18.99 17.83 18.06
N TYR A 721 19.84 18.67 18.67
CA TYR A 721 19.82 20.12 18.46
C TYR A 721 20.01 20.52 16.98
N GLY A 722 21.01 19.95 16.29
CA GLY A 722 21.26 20.26 14.87
C GLY A 722 20.12 19.85 13.93
N CYS A 723 19.49 18.69 14.17
CA CYS A 723 18.34 18.23 13.39
C CYS A 723 17.11 19.10 13.61
N TYR A 724 16.89 19.48 14.87
CA TYR A 724 15.79 20.35 15.25
C TYR A 724 15.98 21.74 14.65
N TYR A 725 17.22 22.25 14.58
CA TYR A 725 17.54 23.54 13.96
C TYR A 725 17.28 23.54 12.45
N ALA A 726 17.70 22.51 11.72
CA ALA A 726 17.40 22.42 10.28
C ALA A 726 15.89 22.36 9.99
N ALA A 727 15.14 21.60 10.79
CA ALA A 727 13.68 21.54 10.68
C ALA A 727 13.02 22.87 11.10
N ALA A 728 13.62 23.58 12.05
CA ALA A 728 13.17 24.89 12.50
C ALA A 728 13.27 25.97 11.42
N VAL A 729 14.37 25.98 10.66
CA VAL A 729 14.51 26.91 9.52
C VAL A 729 13.46 26.63 8.44
N ALA A 730 13.21 25.35 8.14
CA ALA A 730 12.17 24.96 7.18
C ALA A 730 10.77 25.29 7.69
N GLY A 731 10.52 25.15 9.00
CA GLY A 731 9.27 25.53 9.65
C GLY A 731 9.00 27.02 9.56
N ASP A 732 10.01 27.86 9.79
CA ASP A 732 9.87 29.32 9.64
C ASP A 732 9.49 29.71 8.20
N ALA A 733 10.19 29.15 7.21
CA ALA A 733 9.89 29.39 5.81
C ALA A 733 8.49 28.90 5.41
N LEU A 734 8.05 27.75 5.95
CA LEU A 734 6.69 27.24 5.75
C LEU A 734 5.65 28.18 6.38
N PHE A 735 5.88 28.65 7.60
CA PHE A 735 5.00 29.60 8.29
C PHE A 735 4.81 30.87 7.47
N THR A 736 5.91 31.50 7.04
CA THR A 736 5.89 32.70 6.19
C THR A 736 5.12 32.44 4.89
N MET A 737 5.40 31.33 4.19
CA MET A 737 4.73 30.97 2.94
C MET A 737 3.22 30.80 3.11
N VAL A 738 2.79 30.04 4.12
CA VAL A 738 1.37 29.77 4.37
C VAL A 738 0.62 31.04 4.79
N MET A 739 1.20 31.87 5.66
CA MET A 739 0.58 33.15 6.07
C MET A 739 0.43 34.11 4.88
N SER A 740 1.47 34.23 4.03
CA SER A 740 1.37 34.99 2.79
C SER A 740 0.32 34.44 1.82
N CYS A 741 0.20 33.11 1.72
CA CYS A 741 -0.85 32.46 0.93
C CYS A 741 -2.25 32.73 1.48
N LEU A 742 -2.45 32.72 2.81
CA LEU A 742 -3.72 33.03 3.45
C LEU A 742 -4.15 34.48 3.20
N THR A 743 -3.23 35.44 3.38
CA THR A 743 -3.50 36.84 3.04
C THR A 743 -3.85 36.99 1.56
N ALA A 744 -3.06 36.41 0.65
CA ALA A 744 -3.31 36.51 -0.78
C ALA A 744 -4.60 35.77 -1.21
N ALA A 745 -4.99 34.75 -0.46
CA ALA A 745 -6.23 34.00 -0.64
C ALA A 745 -7.45 34.81 -0.19
N GLY A 746 -7.31 35.63 0.86
CA GLY A 746 -8.41 36.38 1.46
C GLY A 746 -9.47 35.47 2.10
N VAL A 747 -9.06 34.27 2.55
CA VAL A 747 -9.95 33.27 3.12
C VAL A 747 -10.08 33.46 4.62
N SER A 748 -11.28 33.23 5.13
CA SER A 748 -11.56 33.22 6.57
C SER A 748 -11.49 31.79 7.08
N ILE A 749 -10.82 31.57 8.21
CA ILE A 749 -10.67 30.25 8.84
C ILE A 749 -11.11 30.33 10.31
N THR A 750 -11.65 29.24 10.86
CA THR A 750 -12.10 29.21 12.26
C THR A 750 -11.12 28.47 13.18
N ASN A 751 -10.23 27.64 12.63
CA ASN A 751 -9.25 26.86 13.39
C ASN A 751 -7.86 26.96 12.76
N LEU A 752 -6.86 27.32 13.56
CA LEU A 752 -5.46 27.36 13.17
C LEU A 752 -4.61 26.58 14.17
N THR A 753 -3.88 25.58 13.67
CA THR A 753 -2.91 24.80 14.45
C THR A 753 -1.51 25.00 13.89
N ILE A 754 -0.58 25.44 14.72
CA ILE A 754 0.83 25.64 14.38
C ILE A 754 1.64 24.74 15.32
N ALA A 755 2.05 23.56 14.83
CA ALA A 755 2.93 22.64 15.53
C ALA A 755 4.22 22.50 14.71
N LEU A 756 4.98 23.58 14.67
CA LEU A 756 6.19 23.71 13.87
C LEU A 756 7.42 23.75 14.77
N ARG A 757 8.50 23.18 14.26
CA ARG A 757 9.84 23.54 14.70
C ARG A 757 10.13 24.93 14.15
N MET A 758 10.66 25.84 14.97
CA MET A 758 10.87 27.24 14.58
C MET A 758 12.19 27.75 15.13
N THR A 759 12.86 28.66 14.42
CA THR A 759 14.17 29.18 14.90
C THR A 759 13.98 30.29 15.92
N GLY A 760 12.79 30.90 15.96
CA GLY A 760 12.54 32.09 16.77
C GLY A 760 12.87 33.41 16.07
N ASN A 761 13.43 33.38 14.86
CA ASN A 761 13.88 34.58 14.14
C ASN A 761 12.75 35.30 13.38
N LEU A 762 11.53 34.77 13.39
CA LEU A 762 10.41 35.35 12.67
C LEU A 762 9.81 36.56 13.39
N GLU A 763 9.44 37.57 12.62
CA GLU A 763 8.66 38.71 13.07
C GLU A 763 7.47 38.91 12.13
N GLY A 764 6.28 39.09 12.69
CA GLY A 764 5.04 39.26 11.95
C GLY A 764 5.14 40.31 10.83
N PRO A 765 5.55 41.56 11.10
CA PRO A 765 5.64 42.62 10.09
C PRO A 765 6.55 42.31 8.89
N GLN A 766 7.47 41.35 9.02
CA GLN A 766 8.36 40.93 7.93
C GLN A 766 7.71 39.92 6.99
N ILE A 767 6.59 39.29 7.42
CA ILE A 767 5.85 38.32 6.61
C ILE A 767 5.04 39.07 5.54
N PRO A 768 5.20 38.75 4.24
CA PRO A 768 4.48 39.42 3.18
C PRO A 768 2.96 39.30 3.38
N GLY A 769 2.29 40.44 3.55
CA GLY A 769 0.84 40.50 3.74
C GLY A 769 0.35 40.38 5.19
N TRP A 770 1.24 40.45 6.18
CA TRP A 770 0.86 40.28 7.60
C TRP A 770 -0.20 41.26 8.10
N GLU A 771 -0.08 42.53 7.74
CA GLU A 771 -1.05 43.57 8.13
C GLU A 771 -2.44 43.32 7.54
N GLN A 772 -2.52 42.69 6.36
CA GLN A 772 -3.77 42.37 5.69
C GLN A 772 -4.30 40.97 6.03
N LEU A 773 -3.58 40.19 6.85
CA LEU A 773 -4.00 38.86 7.26
C LEU A 773 -5.26 38.95 8.12
N ASN A 774 -6.37 38.40 7.62
CA ASN A 774 -7.65 38.43 8.31
C ASN A 774 -7.87 37.15 9.12
N LEU A 775 -7.84 37.27 10.45
CA LEU A 775 -8.17 36.21 11.40
C LEU A 775 -9.39 36.55 12.27
N SER A 776 -10.20 37.53 11.85
CA SER A 776 -11.34 38.01 12.65
C SER A 776 -12.44 36.97 12.91
N ALA A 777 -12.44 35.83 12.22
CA ALA A 777 -13.35 34.71 12.46
C ALA A 777 -12.69 33.49 13.13
N LEU A 778 -11.43 33.62 13.56
CA LEU A 778 -10.68 32.51 14.15
C LEU A 778 -11.20 32.22 15.56
N GLU A 779 -11.82 31.05 15.73
CA GLU A 779 -12.40 30.59 16.99
C GLU A 779 -11.41 29.76 17.81
N ARG A 780 -10.46 29.07 17.16
CA ARG A 780 -9.45 28.24 17.84
C ARG A 780 -8.06 28.48 17.31
N LEU A 781 -7.15 28.80 18.23
CA LEU A 781 -5.73 28.97 17.97
C LEU A 781 -4.94 28.00 18.86
N HIS A 782 -4.23 27.07 18.23
CA HIS A 782 -3.34 26.13 18.90
C HIS A 782 -1.91 26.35 18.42
N ILE A 783 -0.99 26.62 19.35
CA ILE A 783 0.41 26.93 19.06
C ILE A 783 1.32 26.07 19.91
N GLU A 784 2.16 25.29 19.24
CA GLU A 784 3.17 24.39 19.79
C GLU A 784 4.53 24.55 19.06
N PRO A 785 5.24 25.67 19.27
CA PRO A 785 6.59 25.85 18.76
C PRO A 785 7.57 24.88 19.42
N VAL A 786 8.38 24.25 18.58
CA VAL A 786 9.51 23.42 18.99
C VAL A 786 10.80 24.14 18.63
N ILE A 787 11.37 24.87 19.58
CA ILE A 787 12.60 25.66 19.36
C ILE A 787 13.82 24.81 19.75
N PRO A 788 14.85 24.72 18.91
CA PRO A 788 16.12 24.14 19.32
C PRO A 788 16.75 25.00 20.42
N TRP A 789 16.81 24.49 21.66
CA TRP A 789 17.39 25.18 22.82
C TRP A 789 18.70 24.54 23.26
N LYS A 790 19.63 25.36 23.76
CA LYS A 790 20.96 24.95 24.25
C LYS A 790 20.87 24.76 25.76
N GLN A 791 20.94 23.52 26.26
CA GLN A 791 21.14 23.29 27.69
C GLN A 791 22.59 23.65 28.02
N CYS A 792 22.86 24.93 28.33
CA CYS A 792 24.19 25.42 28.72
C CYS A 792 24.57 24.93 30.13
N GLY A 793 24.73 23.61 30.30
CA GLY A 793 25.62 23.04 31.30
C GLY A 793 27.05 23.10 30.78
N ASN A 794 28.04 23.27 31.66
CA ASN A 794 29.47 23.49 31.38
C ASN A 794 30.19 22.47 30.45
N ARG A 795 29.50 21.53 29.79
CA ARG A 795 30.06 20.49 28.90
C ARG A 795 30.01 20.83 27.40
N ILE A 796 29.29 21.88 26.97
CA ILE A 796 29.13 22.24 25.53
C ILE A 796 29.93 23.50 25.15
N LYS A 797 30.80 24.01 26.03
CA LYS A 797 31.63 25.23 25.78
C LYS A 797 32.68 25.08 24.66
N GLU A 798 32.80 23.91 24.05
CA GLU A 798 33.74 23.62 22.96
C GLU A 798 33.06 22.89 21.80
N SER A 799 31.84 23.30 21.41
CA SER A 799 31.15 22.69 20.26
C SER A 799 30.77 23.73 19.20
N ILE A 800 30.86 23.30 17.94
CA ILE A 800 30.54 24.10 16.74
C ILE A 800 29.08 24.56 16.64
N LEU A 801 28.21 24.06 17.52
CA LEU A 801 26.85 24.54 17.68
C LEU A 801 26.77 25.97 18.24
N GLU A 802 27.85 26.51 18.85
CA GLU A 802 27.94 27.94 19.20
C GLU A 802 28.02 28.88 17.99
N ALA A 803 28.35 28.36 16.82
CA ALA A 803 28.45 29.14 15.59
C ALA A 803 27.14 29.17 14.77
N LEU A 804 26.12 28.40 15.16
CA LEU A 804 24.80 28.49 14.51
C LEU A 804 24.14 29.82 14.92
N PRO A 805 23.62 30.62 13.97
CA PRO A 805 23.06 31.95 14.23
C PRO A 805 21.65 31.86 14.84
N CYS A 806 21.50 31.07 15.91
CA CYS A 806 20.30 31.04 16.73
C CYS A 806 20.34 32.23 17.68
N LEU A 807 19.22 32.93 17.84
CA LEU A 807 19.13 34.01 18.82
C LEU A 807 19.26 33.45 20.24
N GLU A 808 19.63 34.30 21.18
CA GLU A 808 19.59 33.94 22.60
C GLU A 808 18.15 33.57 22.99
N VAL A 809 18.01 32.63 23.93
CA VAL A 809 16.71 32.06 24.34
C VAL A 809 15.71 33.17 24.71
N ASP A 810 16.16 34.17 25.49
CA ASP A 810 15.37 35.34 25.88
C ASP A 810 14.83 36.16 24.68
N GLU A 811 15.57 36.20 23.57
CA GLU A 811 15.17 36.94 22.38
C GLU A 811 14.19 36.13 21.52
N ILE A 812 14.38 34.81 21.45
CA ILE A 812 13.44 33.88 20.82
C ILE A 812 12.09 33.91 21.53
N GLU A 813 12.10 33.82 22.87
CA GLU A 813 10.89 33.88 23.71
C GLU A 813 10.08 35.14 23.43
N LYS A 814 10.75 36.30 23.40
CA LYS A 814 10.12 37.60 23.11
C LYS A 814 9.51 37.66 21.72
N ARG A 815 10.24 37.22 20.69
CA ARG A 815 9.76 37.24 19.29
C ARG A 815 8.60 36.28 19.07
N ALA A 816 8.68 35.08 19.62
CA ALA A 816 7.60 34.10 19.57
C ALA A 816 6.34 34.62 20.29
N ALA A 817 6.50 35.23 21.47
CA ALA A 817 5.40 35.87 22.19
C ALA A 817 4.76 37.01 21.40
N ASN A 818 5.54 37.83 20.70
CA ASN A 818 5.02 38.89 19.83
C ASN A 818 4.16 38.33 18.68
N ILE A 819 4.57 37.23 18.04
CA ILE A 819 3.73 36.57 17.02
C ILE A 819 2.42 36.09 17.62
N VAL A 820 2.44 35.49 18.81
CA VAL A 820 1.21 35.05 19.50
C VAL A 820 0.31 36.24 19.81
N HIS A 821 0.87 37.33 20.35
CA HIS A 821 0.11 38.56 20.59
C HIS A 821 -0.53 39.10 19.31
N ASP A 822 0.23 39.24 18.23
CA ASP A 822 -0.28 39.74 16.95
C ASP A 822 -1.40 38.86 16.40
N LEU A 823 -1.29 37.53 16.53
CA LEU A 823 -2.33 36.60 16.10
C LEU A 823 -3.60 36.76 16.96
N VAL A 824 -3.44 36.87 18.29
CA VAL A 824 -4.55 37.07 19.24
C VAL A 824 -5.23 38.42 18.99
N ASP A 825 -4.47 39.49 18.76
CA ASP A 825 -5.02 40.81 18.44
C ASP A 825 -5.81 40.78 17.13
N LYS A 826 -5.41 39.98 16.14
CA LYS A 826 -6.15 39.80 14.89
C LYS A 826 -7.44 38.97 15.04
N CYS A 827 -7.60 38.19 16.12
CA CYS A 827 -8.78 37.37 16.38
C CYS A 827 -9.49 37.65 17.73
N HIS A 828 -9.18 38.76 18.39
CA HIS A 828 -9.57 39.03 19.79
C HIS A 828 -11.08 38.91 20.06
N SER A 829 -11.91 39.32 19.08
CA SER A 829 -13.37 39.32 19.22
C SER A 829 -14.05 37.96 18.95
N SER A 830 -13.35 37.00 18.32
CA SER A 830 -13.91 35.71 17.91
C SER A 830 -13.24 34.49 18.54
N ILE A 831 -12.03 34.65 19.08
CA ILE A 831 -11.28 33.55 19.69
C ILE A 831 -12.03 32.98 20.89
N GLN A 832 -12.28 31.67 20.84
CA GLN A 832 -13.02 30.89 21.83
C GLN A 832 -12.12 29.94 22.60
N HIS A 833 -11.11 29.38 21.92
CA HIS A 833 -10.11 28.48 22.48
C HIS A 833 -8.69 28.93 22.09
N LEU A 834 -7.85 29.20 23.09
CA LEU A 834 -6.44 29.50 22.89
C LEU A 834 -5.60 28.48 23.67
N THR A 835 -4.81 27.71 22.95
CA THR A 835 -3.99 26.62 23.48
C THR A 835 -2.53 26.86 23.13
N LEU A 836 -1.70 27.01 24.15
CA LEU A 836 -0.26 27.25 24.07
C LEU A 836 0.46 26.10 24.79
N LEU A 837 0.86 25.07 24.04
CA LEU A 837 1.46 23.84 24.59
C LEU A 837 2.83 23.59 23.98
N GLY A 838 3.78 23.07 24.75
CA GLY A 838 5.06 22.60 24.20
C GLY A 838 6.17 22.53 25.25
N GLY A 839 7.30 21.93 24.87
CA GLY A 839 8.41 21.61 25.77
C GLY A 839 9.51 22.67 25.93
N PHE A 840 9.32 23.90 25.45
CA PHE A 840 10.34 24.96 25.39
C PHE A 840 9.85 26.21 26.13
N PRO A 841 10.66 27.25 26.37
CA PRO A 841 10.13 28.46 26.99
C PRO A 841 9.47 29.36 25.93
N LEU A 842 8.24 29.80 26.21
CA LEU A 842 7.49 30.83 25.47
C LEU A 842 7.01 31.82 26.53
N LEU A 843 7.66 32.97 26.61
CA LEU A 843 7.33 34.00 27.60
C LEU A 843 6.11 34.82 27.16
N TRP A 844 4.91 34.23 27.22
CA TRP A 844 3.66 34.93 26.90
C TRP A 844 2.79 35.09 28.15
N PRO A 845 2.28 36.30 28.47
CA PRO A 845 2.41 37.54 27.72
C PRO A 845 3.64 38.39 28.10
N THR A 846 4.27 39.03 27.11
CA THR A 846 5.31 40.07 27.27
C THR A 846 4.81 41.53 27.23
N ARG A 847 3.54 41.77 26.88
CA ARG A 847 2.90 43.11 26.87
C ARG A 847 1.52 43.07 27.51
N GLN A 848 0.96 44.22 27.87
CA GLN A 848 -0.43 44.31 28.32
C GLN A 848 -1.42 43.99 27.19
N PRO A 849 -2.63 43.49 27.48
CA PRO A 849 -3.64 43.24 26.47
C PRO A 849 -4.10 44.55 25.84
N GLU A 850 -4.19 44.59 24.51
CA GLU A 850 -4.70 45.77 23.79
C GLU A 850 -6.23 45.72 23.60
N TYR A 851 -6.81 44.52 23.68
CA TYR A 851 -8.23 44.26 23.42
C TYR A 851 -8.84 43.37 24.49
N GLU A 852 -10.17 43.47 24.68
CA GLU A 852 -10.93 42.45 25.39
C GLU A 852 -11.10 41.19 24.52
N LEU A 853 -11.17 40.04 25.19
CA LEU A 853 -11.36 38.70 24.62
C LEU A 853 -12.72 38.13 25.04
N PRO A 854 -13.84 38.71 24.56
CA PRO A 854 -15.18 38.43 25.08
C PRO A 854 -15.71 37.03 24.75
N ALA A 855 -15.13 36.36 23.75
CA ALA A 855 -15.55 35.01 23.34
C ALA A 855 -14.69 33.89 23.96
N LEU A 856 -13.54 34.24 24.54
CA LEU A 856 -12.54 33.28 25.02
C LEU A 856 -13.04 32.60 26.29
N HIS A 857 -13.41 31.33 26.17
CA HIS A 857 -13.89 30.53 27.29
C HIS A 857 -12.95 29.37 27.67
N HIS A 858 -11.95 29.07 26.83
CA HIS A 858 -10.95 28.04 27.06
C HIS A 858 -9.56 28.60 26.82
N PHE A 859 -8.73 28.64 27.87
CA PHE A 859 -7.32 29.02 27.76
C PHE A 859 -6.44 27.97 28.42
N GLU A 860 -5.47 27.45 27.66
CA GLU A 860 -4.46 26.51 28.13
C GLU A 860 -3.06 27.04 27.83
N HIS A 861 -2.18 27.02 28.82
CA HIS A 861 -0.78 27.44 28.67
C HIS A 861 0.17 26.54 29.48
N SER A 862 0.99 25.74 28.81
CA SER A 862 1.89 24.77 29.47
C SER A 862 3.39 25.05 29.28
N PHE A 863 3.76 26.18 28.68
CA PHE A 863 5.15 26.58 28.54
C PHE A 863 5.78 27.10 29.85
N PHE A 864 7.12 27.05 29.91
CA PHE A 864 7.95 27.60 30.98
C PHE A 864 8.05 29.13 30.86
N GLY A 865 7.87 29.85 31.98
CA GLY A 865 8.01 31.31 32.07
C GLY A 865 6.77 32.10 31.64
N VAL A 866 6.12 32.79 32.58
CA VAL A 866 5.04 33.76 32.34
C VAL A 866 5.25 34.91 33.35
N ASP A 867 5.10 36.16 32.92
CA ASP A 867 5.05 37.31 33.83
C ASP A 867 3.67 37.33 34.52
N PRO A 868 3.58 37.10 35.83
CA PRO A 868 2.30 36.93 36.51
C PRO A 868 1.49 38.22 36.64
N ILE A 869 2.16 39.38 36.65
CA ILE A 869 1.53 40.70 36.70
C ILE A 869 0.89 41.00 35.34
N LEU A 870 1.62 40.77 34.24
CA LEU A 870 1.05 40.92 32.90
C LEU A 870 -0.07 39.91 32.67
N PHE A 871 0.12 38.65 33.08
CA PHE A 871 -0.92 37.63 32.95
C PHE A 871 -2.20 37.97 33.71
N LYS A 872 -2.09 38.54 34.92
CA LYS A 872 -3.23 39.07 35.66
C LYS A 872 -4.01 40.12 34.85
N HIS A 873 -3.31 41.03 34.17
CA HIS A 873 -3.98 42.01 33.31
C HIS A 873 -4.70 41.35 32.12
N TRP A 874 -4.10 40.33 31.50
CA TRP A 874 -4.73 39.54 30.44
C TRP A 874 -5.97 38.79 30.93
N MET A 875 -5.93 38.14 32.09
CA MET A 875 -7.10 37.47 32.68
C MET A 875 -8.27 38.43 32.91
N ALA A 876 -7.99 39.67 33.33
CA ALA A 876 -9.03 40.69 33.48
C ALA A 876 -9.74 41.04 32.16
N HIS A 877 -9.08 40.80 31.02
CA HIS A 877 -9.63 41.02 29.68
C HIS A 877 -10.26 39.75 29.07
N MET A 878 -10.41 38.67 29.84
CA MET A 878 -11.04 37.41 29.40
C MET A 878 -12.35 37.14 30.15
N PRO A 879 -13.37 38.01 30.08
CA PRO A 879 -14.54 37.96 30.96
C PRO A 879 -15.38 36.67 30.81
N ALA A 880 -15.28 35.99 29.68
CA ALA A 880 -16.01 34.75 29.39
C ALA A 880 -15.23 33.47 29.77
N LEU A 881 -14.03 33.58 30.35
CA LEU A 881 -13.15 32.44 30.62
C LEU A 881 -13.82 31.42 31.55
N ARG A 882 -13.93 30.17 31.11
CA ARG A 882 -14.51 29.05 31.87
C ARG A 882 -13.50 27.97 32.22
N LEU A 883 -12.46 27.81 31.42
CA LEU A 883 -11.35 26.88 31.69
C LEU A 883 -10.03 27.63 31.61
N LEU A 884 -9.26 27.56 32.69
CA LEU A 884 -7.89 28.04 32.80
C LEU A 884 -6.97 26.84 33.09
N GLY A 885 -6.31 26.32 32.06
CA GLY A 885 -5.24 25.35 32.18
C GLY A 885 -3.88 26.04 32.22
N LYS A 886 -3.10 25.81 33.28
CA LYS A 886 -1.71 26.27 33.38
C LYS A 886 -0.81 25.13 33.84
N GLY A 887 0.12 24.72 32.97
CA GLY A 887 1.20 23.79 33.28
C GLY A 887 2.58 24.48 33.33
N GLY A 888 3.56 23.90 34.00
CA GLY A 888 4.98 24.30 33.93
C GLY A 888 5.48 25.29 34.99
N CYS A 889 6.76 25.70 34.91
CA CYS A 889 7.41 26.61 35.89
C CYS A 889 7.11 28.09 35.60
N LEU A 890 7.03 28.92 36.65
CA LEU A 890 7.05 30.38 36.53
C LEU A 890 8.43 30.94 36.86
N ALA A 891 8.73 32.04 36.15
CA ALA A 891 9.82 32.99 36.32
C ALA A 891 11.25 32.54 35.89
N VAL A 892 11.72 33.22 34.84
CA VAL A 892 13.13 33.61 34.69
C VAL A 892 13.31 34.88 35.55
N GLY A 893 14.13 34.80 36.61
CA GLY A 893 14.38 35.91 37.54
C GLY A 893 13.70 35.74 38.90
N TYR A 894 14.42 36.08 39.97
CA TYR A 894 14.13 35.76 41.37
C TYR A 894 12.86 36.44 41.92
N GLU A 895 11.87 35.65 42.39
CA GLU A 895 11.07 35.77 43.64
C GLU A 895 9.71 35.01 43.55
N TYR A 896 9.38 34.17 44.54
CA TYR A 896 8.18 33.30 44.58
C TYR A 896 6.84 34.03 44.82
N ARG A 897 6.91 35.36 44.91
CA ARG A 897 5.81 36.25 45.29
C ARG A 897 4.83 36.51 44.15
N ASP A 898 5.20 36.17 42.92
CA ASP A 898 4.43 36.56 41.74
C ASP A 898 3.19 35.67 41.49
N TRP A 899 3.15 34.43 42.00
CA TRP A 899 1.95 33.56 41.92
C TRP A 899 0.71 34.18 42.56
N LYS A 900 0.90 35.04 43.57
CA LYS A 900 -0.17 35.85 44.18
C LYS A 900 -0.99 36.56 43.12
N HIS A 901 -0.35 37.12 42.09
CA HIS A 901 -1.06 37.90 41.07
C HIS A 901 -2.00 37.02 40.23
N ILE A 902 -1.59 35.81 39.89
CA ILE A 902 -2.42 34.84 39.16
C ILE A 902 -3.54 34.31 40.07
N PHE A 903 -3.23 33.99 41.33
CA PHE A 903 -4.23 33.50 42.27
C PHE A 903 -5.28 34.56 42.63
N ASP A 904 -4.84 35.81 42.83
CA ASP A 904 -5.73 36.96 42.96
C ASP A 904 -6.59 37.12 41.70
N ALA A 905 -6.00 36.95 40.51
CA ALA A 905 -6.75 37.05 39.24
C ALA A 905 -7.82 35.96 39.11
N VAL A 906 -7.55 34.73 39.57
CA VAL A 906 -8.54 33.64 39.66
C VAL A 906 -9.63 34.01 40.68
N ARG A 907 -9.23 34.39 41.90
CA ARG A 907 -10.16 34.77 42.98
C ARG A 907 -11.08 35.90 42.54
N ASP A 908 -10.54 36.92 41.87
CA ASP A 908 -11.26 38.14 41.51
C ASP A 908 -11.95 38.04 40.14
N HIS A 909 -11.87 36.89 39.45
CA HIS A 909 -12.42 36.73 38.12
C HIS A 909 -13.96 36.87 38.11
N PRO A 910 -14.57 37.52 37.09
CA PRO A 910 -16.03 37.69 37.01
C PRO A 910 -16.83 36.38 37.09
N ASN A 911 -16.31 35.26 36.56
CA ASN A 911 -16.97 33.96 36.65
C ASN A 911 -16.83 33.28 38.03
N VAL A 912 -16.05 33.84 38.96
CA VAL A 912 -15.90 33.36 40.34
C VAL A 912 -16.69 34.23 41.34
N VAL A 913 -16.59 35.56 41.21
CA VAL A 913 -17.16 36.51 42.19
C VAL A 913 -18.14 37.54 41.61
N GLY A 914 -18.39 37.50 40.30
CA GLY A 914 -19.28 38.44 39.63
C GLY A 914 -20.76 38.25 39.98
N PRO A 915 -21.65 39.14 39.47
CA PRO A 915 -23.08 39.12 39.78
C PRO A 915 -23.86 37.92 39.20
N ASP A 916 -23.33 37.26 38.17
CA ASP A 916 -23.88 36.02 37.57
C ASP A 916 -22.73 35.05 37.23
N PRO A 917 -22.08 34.47 38.26
CA PRO A 917 -20.86 33.69 38.07
C PRO A 917 -21.18 32.36 37.38
N LYS A 918 -20.36 31.97 36.38
CA LYS A 918 -20.51 30.69 35.65
C LYS A 918 -19.57 29.59 36.12
N GLY A 919 -18.74 29.87 37.12
CA GLY A 919 -17.64 28.99 37.55
C GLY A 919 -16.42 29.13 36.64
N LEU A 920 -15.24 29.03 37.24
CA LEU A 920 -13.97 28.93 36.52
C LEU A 920 -13.31 27.60 36.88
N GLU A 921 -13.22 26.70 35.91
CA GLU A 921 -12.45 25.48 36.00
C GLU A 921 -10.96 25.84 35.95
N VAL A 922 -10.24 25.55 37.03
CA VAL A 922 -8.81 25.81 37.15
C VAL A 922 -8.09 24.47 37.14
N GLN A 923 -7.17 24.33 36.18
CA GLN A 923 -6.30 23.17 36.04
C GLN A 923 -4.85 23.63 36.12
N PHE A 924 -4.29 23.60 37.32
CA PHE A 924 -2.90 23.87 37.60
C PHE A 924 -2.13 22.56 37.71
N GLU A 925 -1.24 22.31 36.75
CA GLU A 925 -0.49 21.07 36.64
C GLU A 925 1.02 21.31 36.84
N MET A 926 1.63 20.58 37.78
CA MET A 926 3.07 20.63 38.01
C MET A 926 3.60 22.06 38.21
N ILE A 927 2.92 22.85 39.04
CA ILE A 927 3.46 24.13 39.50
C ILE A 927 4.75 23.80 40.27
N MET A 928 5.89 24.19 39.70
CA MET A 928 7.16 24.03 40.38
C MET A 928 7.37 25.14 41.41
N THR A 929 7.76 24.73 42.61
CA THR A 929 8.19 25.57 43.72
C THR A 929 9.73 25.61 43.77
N ASN A 930 10.31 26.50 44.57
CA ASN A 930 11.76 26.76 44.63
C ASN A 930 12.63 25.55 45.01
N ASP A 931 12.02 24.56 45.66
CA ASP A 931 12.65 23.32 46.12
C ASP A 931 12.44 22.14 45.15
N PHE A 932 11.96 22.41 43.93
CA PHE A 932 11.59 21.40 42.92
C PHE A 932 10.44 20.46 43.35
N SER A 933 9.68 20.80 44.41
CA SER A 933 8.43 20.11 44.71
C SER A 933 7.31 20.55 43.73
N LYS A 934 6.29 19.69 43.57
CA LYS A 934 5.23 19.88 42.56
C LYS A 934 3.89 20.08 43.24
N MET A 935 3.30 21.25 43.03
CA MET A 935 1.95 21.58 43.46
C MET A 935 0.99 21.47 42.27
N SER A 936 -0.16 20.83 42.45
CA SER A 936 -1.21 20.75 41.43
C SER A 936 -2.57 21.04 42.04
N TYR A 937 -3.44 21.70 41.29
CA TYR A 937 -4.81 21.98 41.66
C TYR A 937 -5.75 21.74 40.48
N TYR A 938 -6.79 20.97 40.70
CA TYR A 938 -7.86 20.77 39.73
C TYR A 938 -9.19 20.98 40.45
N GLY A 939 -10.05 21.83 39.88
CA GLY A 939 -11.42 22.02 40.35
C GLY A 939 -12.10 23.27 39.78
N VAL A 940 -13.42 23.30 39.90
CA VAL A 940 -14.26 24.45 39.56
C VAL A 940 -14.35 25.40 40.76
N VAL A 941 -13.83 26.62 40.59
CA VAL A 941 -13.85 27.68 41.60
C VAL A 941 -15.04 28.60 41.34
N CYS A 942 -15.89 28.79 42.35
CA CYS A 942 -17.01 29.74 42.33
C CYS A 942 -17.44 30.11 43.75
N ARG A 943 -17.88 31.35 44.00
CA ARG A 943 -18.50 31.68 45.30
C ARG A 943 -19.89 31.06 45.49
N ASP A 944 -20.57 30.73 44.40
CA ASP A 944 -21.81 29.95 44.45
C ASP A 944 -21.48 28.48 44.64
N SER A 945 -21.74 27.96 45.85
CA SER A 945 -21.50 26.55 46.21
C SER A 945 -22.32 25.54 45.40
N SER A 946 -23.34 25.98 44.65
CA SER A 946 -24.09 25.09 43.74
C SER A 946 -23.37 24.87 42.40
N ILE A 947 -22.40 25.73 42.07
CA ILE A 947 -21.57 25.66 40.86
C ILE A 947 -20.17 25.14 41.18
N ALA A 948 -19.63 25.54 42.33
CA ALA A 948 -18.29 25.17 42.76
C ALA A 948 -18.16 23.68 43.10
N ASP A 949 -16.97 23.11 42.89
CA ASP A 949 -16.69 21.75 43.35
C ASP A 949 -16.70 21.67 44.89
N PRO A 950 -17.02 20.50 45.47
CA PRO A 950 -16.97 20.30 46.92
C PRO A 950 -15.59 20.67 47.49
N ARG A 951 -15.60 21.46 48.58
CA ARG A 951 -14.39 21.89 49.31
C ARG A 951 -13.62 20.66 49.79
N ARG A 952 -12.29 20.67 49.64
CA ARG A 952 -11.44 19.64 50.26
C ARG A 952 -11.47 19.78 51.79
N GLU A 953 -11.46 18.66 52.49
CA GLU A 953 -11.35 18.65 53.96
C GLU A 953 -9.88 18.71 54.36
N HIS A 954 -9.55 19.49 55.40
CA HIS A 954 -8.20 19.54 55.93
C HIS A 954 -7.85 18.22 56.62
N ASP A 955 -6.80 17.54 56.15
CA ASP A 955 -6.19 16.40 56.85
C ASP A 955 -5.21 16.91 57.93
N PRO A 956 -5.46 16.69 59.24
CA PRO A 956 -4.58 17.16 60.30
C PRO A 956 -3.36 16.26 60.56
N VAL A 957 -3.17 15.16 59.83
CA VAL A 957 -2.23 14.08 60.20
C VAL A 957 -0.83 14.22 59.57
N ASP A 958 -0.68 14.95 58.45
CA ASP A 958 0.61 15.14 57.80
C ASP A 958 1.19 16.54 58.07
N TRP A 959 2.47 16.56 58.43
CA TRP A 959 3.26 17.77 58.69
C TRP A 959 3.58 18.50 57.35
N ILE A 960 3.17 17.88 56.24
CA ILE A 960 3.08 18.43 54.88
C ILE A 960 1.74 19.17 54.77
N VAL A 961 1.81 20.49 54.62
CA VAL A 961 0.65 21.37 54.45
C VAL A 961 -0.12 21.00 53.17
N ASP A 962 -1.41 20.68 53.29
CA ASP A 962 -2.31 20.43 52.15
C ASP A 962 -2.41 21.67 51.25
N ALA A 963 -1.59 21.69 50.20
CA ALA A 963 -1.43 22.80 49.27
C ALA A 963 -2.72 23.09 48.46
N PRO A 964 -3.46 22.07 47.96
CA PRO A 964 -4.79 22.26 47.38
C PRO A 964 -5.80 22.93 48.31
N TYR A 965 -5.89 22.51 49.58
CA TYR A 965 -6.79 23.14 50.55
C TYR A 965 -6.40 24.60 50.83
N ALA A 966 -5.10 24.89 50.96
CA ALA A 966 -4.62 26.26 51.17
C ALA A 966 -4.95 27.21 49.99
N LEU A 967 -4.90 26.72 48.74
CA LEU A 967 -5.36 27.47 47.56
C LEU A 967 -6.86 27.74 47.60
N GLU A 968 -7.67 26.73 47.94
CA GLU A 968 -9.12 26.86 48.04
C GLU A 968 -9.53 27.93 49.05
N ARG A 969 -8.83 28.06 50.17
CA ARG A 969 -9.11 29.14 51.14
C ARG A 969 -8.85 30.52 50.55
N HIS A 970 -7.81 30.67 49.73
CA HIS A 970 -7.50 31.92 49.06
C HIS A 970 -8.51 32.25 47.94
N PHE A 971 -8.78 31.30 47.03
CA PHE A 971 -9.70 31.51 45.89
C PHE A 971 -11.12 31.88 46.32
N TYR A 972 -11.55 31.45 47.50
CA TYR A 972 -12.89 31.74 48.03
C TYR A 972 -12.87 32.91 49.02
N SER A 973 -11.76 33.65 49.09
CA SER A 973 -11.61 34.87 49.90
C SER A 973 -11.75 34.67 51.42
N GLU A 974 -11.46 33.48 51.93
CA GLU A 974 -11.47 33.22 53.38
C GLU A 974 -10.24 33.76 54.09
N VAL A 975 -9.12 33.80 53.38
CA VAL A 975 -7.84 34.33 53.86
C VAL A 975 -7.15 35.04 52.71
N SER A 976 -6.60 36.23 52.96
CA SER A 976 -5.80 36.94 51.96
C SER A 976 -4.52 36.16 51.67
N TYR A 977 -3.88 36.39 50.51
CA TYR A 977 -2.60 35.72 50.22
C TYR A 977 -1.56 35.99 51.32
N ASP A 978 -1.47 37.24 51.77
CA ASP A 978 -0.46 37.69 52.75
C ASP A 978 -0.63 37.00 54.12
N GLU A 979 -1.88 36.72 54.51
CA GLU A 979 -2.25 36.01 55.75
C GLU A 979 -2.23 34.48 55.60
N ASN A 980 -2.20 33.94 54.37
CA ASN A 980 -2.24 32.50 54.09
C ASN A 980 -0.87 31.86 54.24
N ARG A 981 -0.40 31.72 55.48
CA ARG A 981 0.91 31.14 55.83
C ARG A 981 1.15 29.78 55.19
N ASN A 982 0.12 28.94 55.09
CA ASN A 982 0.20 27.61 54.48
C ASN A 982 0.46 27.66 52.98
N LEU A 983 -0.25 28.55 52.26
CA LEU A 983 -0.02 28.75 50.83
C LEU A 983 1.35 29.38 50.55
N ARG A 984 1.73 30.39 51.34
CA ARG A 984 3.06 31.05 51.25
C ARG A 984 4.20 30.07 51.53
N ARG A 985 4.03 29.16 52.49
CA ARG A 985 5.00 28.09 52.80
C ARG A 985 5.18 27.12 51.65
N ASN A 986 4.08 26.68 51.02
CA ASN A 986 4.16 25.82 49.83
C ASN A 986 4.87 26.50 48.66
N LEU A 987 4.77 27.82 48.55
CA LEU A 987 5.48 28.59 47.52
C LEU A 987 6.89 29.04 47.96
N LEU A 988 7.34 28.75 49.18
CA LEU A 988 8.62 29.21 49.73
C LEU A 988 8.79 30.75 49.73
N ASP A 989 7.69 31.47 49.92
CA ASP A 989 7.64 32.92 50.09
C ASP A 989 7.96 33.32 51.55
N TYR A 990 9.22 33.15 51.95
CA TYR A 990 9.73 33.46 53.29
C TYR A 990 10.19 34.92 53.41
N ASP A 991 9.51 35.73 54.23
CA ASP A 991 10.14 36.81 54.99
C ASP A 991 10.71 36.18 56.27
N LEU A 992 11.96 35.72 56.23
CA LEU A 992 12.72 35.44 57.45
C LEU A 992 13.36 36.75 57.91
N ASP A 993 12.58 37.57 58.59
CA ASP A 993 13.10 38.49 59.59
C ASP A 993 12.15 38.46 60.80
N GLU A 994 12.76 38.16 61.94
CA GLU A 994 12.26 38.20 63.32
C GLU A 994 11.48 36.97 63.85
N ASP A 995 12.18 36.29 64.77
CA ASP A 995 11.69 35.43 65.86
C ASP A 995 11.39 33.94 65.58
N SER A 996 12.46 33.19 65.36
CA SER A 996 12.67 31.95 66.13
C SER A 996 14.16 31.64 66.23
N SER A 997 14.76 32.12 67.32
CA SER A 997 16.04 31.66 67.84
C SER A 997 15.89 30.28 68.48
N ASP A 998 16.97 29.50 68.36
CA ASP A 998 17.37 28.37 69.20
C ASP A 998 16.72 26.99 68.91
N GLU A 999 17.60 25.98 68.88
CA GLU A 999 17.38 24.51 68.84
C GLU A 999 17.12 23.95 67.41
N ASP A 1000 18.00 23.19 66.73
CA ASP A 1000 19.03 22.24 67.17
C ASP A 1000 20.14 22.01 66.12
N GLU A 1001 21.35 21.77 66.64
CA GLU A 1001 22.61 21.41 65.99
C GLU A 1001 22.69 19.91 65.57
N GLU A 1002 23.77 19.59 64.85
CA GLU A 1002 24.45 18.28 64.76
C GLU A 1002 23.74 17.13 64.02
N TRP A 1003 24.10 16.87 62.76
CA TRP A 1003 24.38 15.48 62.29
C TRP A 1003 25.53 15.48 61.27
N ASP A 1004 26.55 14.73 61.65
CA ASP A 1004 27.95 14.74 61.19
C ASP A 1004 28.21 14.26 59.76
N GLU A 1005 29.29 14.83 59.22
CA GLU A 1005 30.20 14.22 58.26
C GLU A 1005 30.90 13.01 58.89
N GLU A 1006 30.63 11.78 58.42
CA GLU A 1006 31.62 10.69 58.33
C GLU A 1006 31.01 9.46 57.62
N ASN A 1007 31.81 8.83 56.75
CA ASN A 1007 31.55 7.64 55.91
C ASN A 1007 30.85 7.96 54.56
N ASP A 1008 31.42 7.73 53.37
CA ASP A 1008 32.21 6.59 52.94
C ASP A 1008 33.26 6.96 51.89
N LYS A 1009 34.53 6.67 52.19
CA LYS A 1009 35.43 6.02 51.25
C LYS A 1009 35.43 4.54 51.65
N GLU A 1010 34.85 3.67 50.83
CA GLU A 1010 35.35 2.33 50.49
C GLU A 1010 34.30 1.54 49.70
N GLU A 1011 34.77 0.98 48.59
CA GLU A 1011 34.39 -0.32 48.00
C GLU A 1011 33.02 -0.56 47.31
N GLU A 1012 33.18 -1.16 46.11
CA GLU A 1012 32.27 -1.90 45.21
C GLU A 1012 31.26 -1.16 44.31
#